data_AF-A0A0Q9CSM5-F1
#
_entry.id   AF-A0A0Q9CSM5-F1
#
_cell.length_a   1.000
_cell.length_b   1.000
_cell.length_c   1.000
_cell.angle_alpha   90.00
_cell.angle_beta   90.00
_cell.angle_gamma   90.00
#
_symmetry.space_group_name_H-M   'P 1'
#
loop_
_entity.id
_entity.type
_entity.pdbx_description
1 polymer ?
#
loop_
_entity_poly.entity_id
_entity_poly.type
_entity_poly.pdbx_seq_one_letter_code
_entity_poly.pdbx_strand_id
1 'polypeptide(L)'
;MQQPTILQILFFCWFSVFSQAAAALDCAETLLGDYALEENGTAVLRVERANGRIHTRHKDDNGQWSTRFFEGPVLPSDQVRRVMDVDPADRSAPLCGLGMDGGVLFQLPVGHEYAVSSATEKSTVPRKVLSGYLYYEASGFAMGATDLFPVARVGVSPPVPPAPAAAVSGREVPVSATCPGQIAPDMGQAAFDALPSGQKNWFHRLDTKAQTRFVCGQYLNDLMSLSTHLSAALDAPRGDTLTKISALLRAGQVPRNADGKASWSSASQSLLASNQGTRGEKIPFQDEFNALFAKGILPRLDDGEGSEHDLHQRIYLLKEVILMPPDLGVAALRTLNRRGLLRRSPPRSSQSVALQLLQFSTPRIPAETFDYLLAEAGPSAANDDGVMTTLIDTNGIEGVRRMLHAGASPAQRGWLARARMNPAAASGIYPLLLDAAVAAAKANPAQARILADQTTLVLGKLLAQCSSDPARWKEIDFLVAQGARVQGVFDNQEFSETNLGVFARRCPEGFKGLLQRGLPLNVNYPYPKYAGQRQDTPLLMYLTVGMEDHPPQAQMVVEMLSRHNNANVRPTCPGCNPLNPLEMAIFFGDVATVKALLDFGADPNDPNSDGRPPFIRAVIENSVEKLEVMNAKTPLDVHRLDKKNISLLAWANCAGAKDAAAWLSGRGVVSSGEALCQKR
;
A
#
# COMPACT_ATOMS: atom_id res chain seq x y z
N MET A 1 4.95 30.82 4.02
CA MET A 1 6.26 31.52 3.95
C MET A 1 7.24 30.52 3.36
N GLN A 2 7.65 30.75 2.11
CA GLN A 2 8.47 29.82 1.33
C GLN A 2 9.91 29.82 1.85
N GLN A 3 10.40 28.65 2.28
CA GLN A 3 11.82 28.40 2.47
C GLN A 3 12.49 28.27 1.09
N PRO A 4 13.64 28.91 0.85
CA PRO A 4 14.38 28.68 -0.37
C PRO A 4 15.02 27.28 -0.31
N THR A 5 14.86 26.49 -1.38
CA THR A 5 15.58 25.23 -1.57
C THR A 5 17.06 25.50 -1.80
N ILE A 6 17.93 24.63 -1.26
CA ILE A 6 19.41 24.67 -1.26
C ILE A 6 20.04 25.01 -2.62
N LEU A 7 19.34 24.76 -3.74
CA LEU A 7 19.79 25.13 -5.09
C LEU A 7 19.84 26.65 -5.36
N GLN A 8 19.17 27.48 -4.56
CA GLN A 8 19.23 28.95 -4.67
C GLN A 8 20.42 29.57 -3.91
N ILE A 9 21.13 28.81 -3.07
CA ILE A 9 22.26 29.32 -2.27
C ILE A 9 23.57 29.34 -3.08
N LEU A 10 23.65 28.60 -4.20
CA LEU A 10 24.89 28.46 -4.98
C LEU A 10 25.02 29.42 -6.18
N PHE A 11 24.06 30.31 -6.44
CA PHE A 11 24.09 31.19 -7.63
C PHE A 11 24.34 32.69 -7.35
N PHE A 12 24.52 33.10 -6.09
CA PHE A 12 24.82 34.49 -5.74
C PHE A 12 26.05 34.57 -4.83
N CYS A 13 27.24 34.37 -5.40
CA CYS A 13 28.53 34.76 -4.78
C CYS A 13 29.56 35.04 -5.87
N TRP A 14 29.27 36.01 -6.74
CA TRP A 14 30.30 36.77 -7.45
C TRP A 14 30.21 38.23 -6.97
N PHE A 15 31.36 38.82 -6.71
CA PHE A 15 31.63 40.11 -6.05
C PHE A 15 31.75 40.08 -4.52
N SER A 16 32.99 39.94 -4.04
CA SER A 16 33.66 40.84 -3.07
C SER A 16 35.06 40.29 -2.75
N VAL A 17 36.08 40.82 -3.40
CA VAL A 17 37.50 40.55 -3.04
C VAL A 17 37.97 41.65 -2.09
N PHE A 18 38.82 41.25 -1.15
CA PHE A 18 39.59 42.03 -0.15
C PHE A 18 39.01 42.09 1.27
N SER A 19 39.45 41.11 2.09
CA SER A 19 39.84 41.19 3.52
C SER A 19 39.63 39.86 4.30
N GLN A 20 39.61 38.69 3.63
CA GLN A 20 39.38 37.39 4.30
C GLN A 20 40.64 36.55 4.58
N ALA A 21 41.80 36.88 4.01
CA ALA A 21 42.98 36.01 4.11
C ALA A 21 43.52 35.88 5.55
N ALA A 22 43.45 36.94 6.36
CA ALA A 22 43.95 36.92 7.74
C ALA A 22 43.05 36.12 8.70
N ALA A 23 41.72 36.23 8.57
CA ALA A 23 40.77 35.49 9.41
C ALA A 23 40.71 33.98 9.04
N ALA A 24 40.93 33.63 7.77
CA ALA A 24 40.96 32.24 7.32
C ALA A 24 42.25 31.49 7.75
N LEU A 25 43.39 32.19 7.89
CA LEU A 25 44.62 31.58 8.39
C LEU A 25 44.50 31.18 9.87
N ASP A 26 43.96 32.06 10.72
CA ASP A 26 43.71 31.75 12.14
C ASP A 26 42.77 30.56 12.31
N CYS A 27 41.74 30.49 11.45
CA CYS A 27 40.72 29.44 11.48
C CYS A 27 41.24 28.06 11.07
N ALA A 28 42.19 28.02 10.13
CA ALA A 28 42.81 26.78 9.69
C ALA A 28 43.77 26.22 10.75
N GLU A 29 44.45 27.10 11.48
CA GLU A 29 45.41 26.73 12.53
C GLU A 29 44.73 26.16 13.77
N THR A 30 43.55 26.67 14.16
CA THR A 30 42.81 26.16 15.33
C THR A 30 42.25 24.75 15.13
N LEU A 31 42.10 24.30 13.88
CA LEU A 31 41.63 22.97 13.52
C LEU A 31 42.78 21.96 13.37
N LEU A 32 44.04 22.38 13.46
CA LEU A 32 45.18 21.46 13.37
C LEU A 32 45.31 20.64 14.66
N GLY A 33 45.42 19.33 14.53
CA GLY A 33 45.56 18.44 15.68
C GLY A 33 45.16 17.01 15.41
N ASP A 34 45.33 16.19 16.45
CA ASP A 34 44.83 14.82 16.49
C ASP A 34 43.55 14.79 17.33
N TYR A 35 42.55 14.03 16.89
CA TYR A 35 41.23 13.96 17.52
C TYR A 35 40.83 12.52 17.80
N ALA A 36 40.24 12.26 18.96
CA ALA A 36 39.70 10.98 19.40
C ALA A 36 38.16 11.05 19.53
N LEU A 37 37.48 9.90 19.61
CA LEU A 37 36.03 9.84 19.83
C LEU A 37 35.63 10.03 21.30
N GLU A 38 36.60 9.94 22.21
CA GLU A 38 36.41 10.04 23.66
C GLU A 38 37.56 10.85 24.28
N GLU A 39 37.31 11.46 25.43
CA GLU A 39 38.31 12.23 26.17
C GLU A 39 39.52 11.35 26.56
N ASN A 40 40.74 11.80 26.25
CA ASN A 40 41.98 11.02 26.40
C ASN A 40 42.03 9.69 25.61
N GLY A 41 41.15 9.53 24.61
CA GLY A 41 41.10 8.35 23.76
C GLY A 41 42.25 8.26 22.75
N THR A 42 42.26 7.19 21.96
CA THR A 42 43.21 7.05 20.86
C THR A 42 42.81 7.94 19.69
N ALA A 43 43.74 8.76 19.18
CA ALA A 43 43.51 9.58 18.00
C ALA A 43 43.00 8.74 16.82
N VAL A 44 41.85 9.10 16.24
CA VAL A 44 41.23 8.46 15.06
C VAL A 44 41.27 9.36 13.82
N LEU A 45 41.35 10.68 14.01
CA LEU A 45 41.40 11.69 12.97
C LEU A 45 42.62 12.59 13.20
N ARG A 46 43.32 12.93 12.13
CA ARG A 46 44.38 13.93 12.11
C ARG A 46 44.02 15.01 11.11
N VAL A 47 44.14 16.25 11.55
CA VAL A 47 44.08 17.43 10.70
C VAL A 47 45.47 18.05 10.67
N GLU A 48 46.06 18.14 9.48
CA GLU A 48 47.44 18.56 9.32
C GLU A 48 47.65 19.47 8.11
N ARG A 49 48.68 20.32 8.18
CA ARG A 49 49.09 21.19 7.09
C ARG A 49 50.21 20.53 6.28
N ALA A 50 50.00 20.41 4.97
CA ALA A 50 51.01 19.96 4.02
C ALA A 50 50.88 20.72 2.70
N ASN A 51 52.02 21.15 2.13
CA ASN A 51 52.08 21.93 0.88
C ASN A 51 51.18 23.19 0.89
N GLY A 52 51.09 23.87 2.05
CA GLY A 52 50.27 25.08 2.21
C GLY A 52 48.76 24.85 2.32
N ARG A 53 48.30 23.59 2.31
CA ARG A 53 46.87 23.20 2.38
C ARG A 53 46.57 22.35 3.61
N ILE A 54 45.30 22.28 3.99
CA ILE A 54 44.81 21.50 5.13
C ILE A 54 44.30 20.14 4.64
N HIS A 55 44.78 19.07 5.27
CA HIS A 55 44.43 17.70 4.95
C HIS A 55 43.90 16.99 6.18
N THR A 56 42.95 16.07 5.97
CA THR A 56 42.47 15.16 7.01
C THR A 56 42.85 13.71 6.69
N ARG A 57 43.20 12.95 7.74
CA ARG A 57 43.52 11.53 7.68
C ARG A 57 42.83 10.78 8.78
N HIS A 58 42.36 9.57 8.46
CA HIS A 58 41.87 8.63 9.45
C HIS A 58 42.91 7.54 9.70
N LYS A 59 42.86 6.91 10.88
CA LYS A 59 43.58 5.66 11.10
C LYS A 59 42.89 4.50 10.38
N ASP A 60 43.68 3.56 9.90
CA ASP A 60 43.18 2.29 9.38
C ASP A 60 42.83 1.30 10.51
N ASP A 61 42.32 0.13 10.13
CA ASP A 61 41.92 -0.94 11.05
C ASP A 61 43.07 -1.46 11.93
N ASN A 62 44.33 -1.17 11.55
CA ASN A 62 45.54 -1.53 12.30
C ASN A 62 46.05 -0.39 13.20
N GLY A 63 45.32 0.72 13.29
CA GLY A 63 45.68 1.88 14.11
C GLY A 63 46.84 2.72 13.54
N GLN A 64 47.17 2.56 12.25
CA GLN A 64 48.17 3.37 11.57
C GLN A 64 47.54 4.52 10.79
N TRP A 65 48.24 5.64 10.65
CA TRP A 65 47.75 6.76 9.83
C TRP A 65 47.66 6.36 8.37
N SER A 66 46.47 6.48 7.79
CA SER A 66 46.23 6.08 6.41
C SER A 66 47.06 6.89 5.43
N THR A 67 47.53 6.23 4.36
CA THR A 67 48.13 6.90 3.20
C THR A 67 47.10 7.71 2.41
N ARG A 68 45.81 7.38 2.54
CA ARG A 68 44.70 8.18 2.02
C ARG A 68 44.48 9.43 2.88
N PHE A 69 44.20 10.54 2.22
CA PHE A 69 43.92 11.83 2.85
C PHE A 69 42.85 12.56 2.05
N PHE A 70 42.16 13.48 2.71
CA PHE A 70 41.17 14.35 2.08
C PHE A 70 41.64 15.80 2.21
N GLU A 71 41.61 16.55 1.10
CA GLU A 71 41.88 17.99 1.10
C GLU A 71 40.55 18.74 1.24
N GLY A 72 40.37 19.42 2.37
CA GLY A 72 39.15 20.11 2.72
C GLY A 72 39.24 21.63 2.57
N PRO A 73 38.19 22.32 2.08
CA PRO A 73 38.13 23.78 2.18
C PRO A 73 37.92 24.20 3.64
N VAL A 74 38.66 25.21 4.08
CA VAL A 74 38.44 25.87 5.37
C VAL A 74 37.23 26.80 5.22
N LEU A 75 36.22 26.59 6.05
CA LEU A 75 35.00 27.38 6.10
C LEU A 75 35.20 28.54 7.09
N PRO A 76 35.18 29.80 6.62
CA PRO A 76 35.24 30.95 7.50
C PRO A 76 33.96 31.07 8.35
N SER A 77 34.05 31.83 9.44
CA SER A 77 33.00 31.92 10.46
C SER A 77 31.62 32.37 9.94
N ASP A 78 31.53 33.11 8.83
CA ASP A 78 30.27 33.48 8.20
C ASP A 78 29.60 32.31 7.46
N GLN A 79 30.40 31.41 6.86
CA GLN A 79 29.90 30.19 6.24
C GLN A 79 29.45 29.17 7.29
N VAL A 80 30.20 29.03 8.38
CA VAL A 80 29.83 28.14 9.49
C VAL A 80 28.49 28.55 10.11
N ARG A 81 28.28 29.85 10.37
CA ARG A 81 27.00 30.37 10.90
C ARG A 81 25.81 30.07 9.99
N ARG A 82 25.99 30.16 8.67
CA ARG A 82 24.95 29.81 7.69
C ARG A 82 24.63 28.31 7.67
N VAL A 83 25.64 27.46 7.83
CA VAL A 83 25.43 26.00 7.86
C VAL A 83 24.75 25.55 9.16
N MET A 84 25.05 26.21 10.26
CA MET A 84 24.51 25.89 11.60
C MET A 84 23.22 26.64 11.95
N ASP A 85 22.69 27.49 11.05
CA ASP A 85 21.51 28.35 11.27
C ASP A 85 21.61 29.23 12.53
N VAL A 86 22.81 29.74 12.82
CA VAL A 86 23.10 30.58 13.99
C VAL A 86 22.92 32.07 13.65
N ASP A 87 22.33 32.85 14.57
CA ASP A 87 22.12 34.29 14.40
C ASP A 87 23.42 35.01 13.99
N PRO A 88 23.47 35.68 12.82
CA PRO A 88 24.63 36.43 12.36
C PRO A 88 25.11 37.53 13.32
N ALA A 89 24.25 37.99 14.24
CA ALA A 89 24.58 39.00 15.25
C ALA A 89 25.38 38.45 16.45
N ASP A 90 25.42 37.14 16.66
CA ASP A 90 26.19 36.52 17.74
C ASP A 90 27.69 36.39 17.36
N ARG A 91 28.49 37.26 17.96
CA ARG A 91 29.95 37.34 17.77
C ARG A 91 30.75 36.77 18.96
N SER A 92 30.09 36.09 19.90
CA SER A 92 30.69 35.71 21.18
C SER A 92 31.83 34.68 21.08
N ALA A 93 31.99 33.97 19.95
CA ALA A 93 33.14 33.10 19.68
C ALA A 93 33.51 33.00 18.18
N PRO A 94 34.80 32.80 17.84
CA PRO A 94 35.20 32.46 16.48
C PRO A 94 34.73 31.03 16.15
N LEU A 95 33.85 30.91 15.16
CA LEU A 95 33.39 29.62 14.63
C LEU A 95 34.21 29.27 13.39
N CYS A 96 34.69 28.03 13.33
CA CYS A 96 35.53 27.55 12.24
C CYS A 96 35.02 26.20 11.73
N GLY A 97 35.19 25.96 10.43
CA GLY A 97 34.79 24.71 9.81
C GLY A 97 35.84 24.18 8.86
N LEU A 98 35.93 22.87 8.71
CA LEU A 98 36.73 22.21 7.70
C LEU A 98 35.86 21.18 7.00
N GLY A 99 35.69 21.34 5.68
CA GLY A 99 35.02 20.31 4.89
C GLY A 99 35.82 19.01 4.94
N MET A 100 35.14 17.89 5.17
CA MET A 100 35.72 16.55 5.24
C MET A 100 34.93 15.60 4.34
N ASP A 101 35.45 14.40 4.13
CA ASP A 101 34.74 13.36 3.39
C ASP A 101 33.46 12.95 4.14
N GLY A 102 32.28 13.24 3.57
CA GLY A 102 30.98 12.92 4.17
C GLY A 102 30.40 13.98 5.13
N GLY A 103 31.11 15.08 5.42
CA GLY A 103 30.66 16.03 6.43
C GLY A 103 31.53 17.28 6.60
N VAL A 104 31.35 17.97 7.73
CA VAL A 104 32.10 19.17 8.11
C VAL A 104 32.53 19.06 9.57
N LEU A 105 33.81 19.26 9.85
CA LEU A 105 34.33 19.41 11.21
C LEU A 105 34.23 20.87 11.64
N PHE A 106 33.46 21.15 12.68
CA PHE A 106 33.32 22.46 13.28
C PHE A 106 34.13 22.61 14.55
N GLN A 107 34.68 23.80 14.77
CA GLN A 107 35.09 24.28 16.08
C GLN A 107 33.99 25.18 16.63
N LEU A 108 33.36 24.74 17.73
CA LEU A 108 32.21 25.38 18.35
C LEU A 108 32.49 25.63 19.84
N PRO A 109 31.82 26.59 20.49
CA PRO A 109 31.87 26.73 21.95
C PRO A 109 31.36 25.45 22.63
N VAL A 110 32.04 25.02 23.69
CA VAL A 110 31.53 23.96 24.57
C VAL A 110 30.16 24.37 25.11
N GLY A 111 29.18 23.48 25.03
CA GLY A 111 27.80 23.72 25.41
C GLY A 111 26.91 24.27 24.29
N HIS A 112 27.44 24.57 23.10
CA HIS A 112 26.64 25.01 21.94
C HIS A 112 25.60 23.95 21.55
N GLU A 113 24.35 24.37 21.32
CA GLU A 113 23.25 23.47 20.98
C GLU A 113 23.23 23.16 19.48
N TYR A 114 23.04 21.89 19.13
CA TYR A 114 22.86 21.41 17.76
C TYR A 114 21.80 20.31 17.71
N ALA A 115 21.27 19.99 16.53
CA ALA A 115 20.21 19.01 16.37
C ALA A 115 20.64 17.88 15.42
N VAL A 116 20.34 16.63 15.78
CA VAL A 116 20.58 15.44 14.93
C VAL A 116 19.26 14.73 14.65
N SER A 117 19.16 13.99 13.55
CA SER A 117 17.94 13.24 13.23
C SER A 117 17.70 12.14 14.28
N SER A 118 16.43 11.94 14.65
CA SER A 118 16.04 10.80 15.50
C SER A 118 16.25 9.48 14.74
N ALA A 119 16.34 8.36 15.46
CA ALA A 119 16.51 7.04 14.85
C ALA A 119 15.40 6.63 13.86
N THR A 120 14.27 7.34 13.87
CA THR A 120 13.14 7.13 12.94
C THR A 120 13.11 8.14 11.78
N GLU A 121 14.05 9.08 11.76
CA GLU A 121 14.19 10.17 10.78
C GLU A 121 12.96 11.10 10.63
N LYS A 122 12.01 11.02 11.58
CA LYS A 122 10.77 11.83 11.59
C LYS A 122 10.84 13.10 12.44
N SER A 123 11.90 13.28 13.21
CA SER A 123 12.12 14.44 14.09
C SER A 123 13.60 14.67 14.34
N THR A 124 13.97 15.81 14.92
CA THR A 124 15.33 16.08 15.38
C THR A 124 15.42 16.01 16.91
N VAL A 125 16.61 15.68 17.43
CA VAL A 125 16.93 15.60 18.86
C VAL A 125 18.02 16.63 19.16
N PRO A 126 17.78 17.59 20.07
CA PRO A 126 18.79 18.57 20.46
C PRO A 126 19.88 17.93 21.31
N ARG A 127 21.13 18.36 21.11
CA ARG A 127 22.34 17.94 21.82
C ARG A 127 23.25 19.15 22.05
N LYS A 128 24.26 18.99 22.92
CA LYS A 128 25.27 20.02 23.21
C LYS A 128 26.66 19.53 22.87
N VAL A 129 27.49 20.43 22.34
CA VAL A 129 28.91 20.16 22.05
C VAL A 129 29.67 19.97 23.36
N LEU A 130 30.52 18.95 23.43
CA LEU A 130 31.26 18.59 24.66
C LEU A 130 32.73 18.98 24.59
N SER A 131 33.41 18.72 23.46
CA SER A 131 34.86 18.91 23.30
C SER A 131 35.25 20.27 22.69
N GLY A 132 34.26 20.95 22.12
CA GLY A 132 34.47 22.13 21.29
C GLY A 132 34.79 21.83 19.82
N TYR A 133 34.85 20.55 19.42
CA TYR A 133 35.00 20.13 18.03
C TYR A 133 33.93 19.10 17.66
N LEU A 134 33.10 19.42 16.67
CA LEU A 134 31.95 18.60 16.28
C LEU A 134 32.07 18.24 14.80
N TYR A 135 32.13 16.95 14.50
CA TYR A 135 32.04 16.46 13.13
C TYR A 135 30.58 16.20 12.75
N TYR A 136 30.07 16.94 11.77
CA TYR A 136 28.67 16.94 11.35
C TYR A 136 28.51 16.29 9.98
N GLU A 137 27.65 15.28 9.88
CA GLU A 137 27.48 14.43 8.68
C GLU A 137 26.06 14.56 8.12
N ALA A 138 25.95 14.63 6.79
CA ALA A 138 24.66 14.69 6.10
C ALA A 138 24.53 13.49 5.13
N SER A 139 23.65 12.55 5.48
CA SER A 139 23.34 11.38 4.65
C SER A 139 21.86 11.40 4.25
N GLY A 140 21.55 11.92 3.05
CA GLY A 140 20.17 12.07 2.59
C GLY A 140 19.40 13.12 3.40
N PHE A 141 18.32 12.73 4.08
CA PHE A 141 17.54 13.59 5.00
C PHE A 141 17.94 13.38 6.47
N ALA A 142 18.87 12.47 6.76
CA ALA A 142 19.35 12.19 8.10
C ALA A 142 20.60 13.02 8.41
N MET A 143 20.61 13.70 9.56
CA MET A 143 21.74 14.47 10.08
C MET A 143 22.34 13.74 11.27
N GLY A 144 23.63 13.41 11.17
CA GLY A 144 24.43 12.82 12.25
C GLY A 144 25.47 13.81 12.75
N ALA A 145 25.91 13.66 13.99
CA ALA A 145 27.05 14.42 14.48
C ALA A 145 27.82 13.64 15.55
N THR A 146 29.14 13.77 15.53
CA THR A 146 30.08 13.10 16.42
C THR A 146 30.99 14.13 17.06
N ASP A 147 31.05 14.12 18.39
CA ASP A 147 31.92 14.99 19.17
C ASP A 147 33.36 14.43 19.15
N LEU A 148 34.34 15.28 18.88
CA LEU A 148 35.73 14.89 18.67
C LEU A 148 36.65 15.56 19.70
N PHE A 149 37.36 14.76 20.49
CA PHE A 149 38.20 15.27 21.59
C PHE A 149 39.63 15.48 21.11
N PRO A 150 40.21 16.69 21.24
CA PRO A 150 41.60 16.92 20.88
C PRO A 150 42.53 16.12 21.81
N VAL A 151 43.51 15.44 21.24
CA VAL A 151 44.48 14.61 21.96
C VAL A 151 45.91 14.95 21.53
N ALA A 152 46.88 14.56 22.36
CA ALA A 152 48.29 14.78 22.04
C ALA A 152 48.66 14.10 20.72
N ARG A 153 49.45 14.79 19.89
CA ARG A 153 49.85 14.28 18.59
C ARG A 153 50.75 13.05 18.73
N VAL A 154 50.39 11.94 18.09
CA VAL A 154 51.15 10.68 18.15
C VAL A 154 51.47 10.13 16.76
N GLY A 155 52.74 9.81 16.52
CA GLY A 155 53.21 9.17 15.28
C GLY A 155 53.38 10.13 14.10
N VAL A 156 54.18 9.70 13.13
CA VAL A 156 54.50 10.47 11.91
C VAL A 156 53.44 10.20 10.84
N SER A 157 53.01 11.24 10.13
CA SER A 157 52.09 11.07 9.00
C SER A 157 52.83 10.53 7.77
N PRO A 158 52.21 9.63 6.98
CA PRO A 158 52.75 9.27 5.67
C PRO A 158 52.96 10.52 4.81
N PRO A 159 54.02 10.57 3.98
CA PRO A 159 54.26 11.72 3.11
C PRO A 159 53.05 11.95 2.19
N VAL A 160 52.59 13.20 2.11
CA VAL A 160 51.62 13.61 1.10
C VAL A 160 52.33 13.56 -0.26
N PRO A 161 51.81 12.83 -1.26
CA PRO A 161 52.38 12.82 -2.60
C PRO A 161 52.54 14.27 -3.09
N PRO A 162 53.62 14.60 -3.81
CA PRO A 162 53.72 15.92 -4.43
C PRO A 162 52.46 16.15 -5.29
N ALA A 163 51.97 17.39 -5.29
CA ALA A 163 50.87 17.78 -6.18
C ALA A 163 51.18 17.25 -7.58
N PRO A 164 50.20 16.68 -8.30
CA PRO A 164 50.44 16.07 -9.60
C PRO A 164 51.24 17.07 -10.45
N ALA A 165 52.36 16.60 -11.01
CA ALA A 165 53.15 17.39 -11.93
C ALA A 165 52.21 18.00 -12.96
N ALA A 166 52.37 19.30 -13.23
CA ALA A 166 51.63 20.00 -14.26
C ALA A 166 51.56 19.14 -15.52
N ALA A 167 50.37 19.08 -16.13
CA ALA A 167 50.08 18.29 -17.32
C ALA A 167 51.30 18.29 -18.27
N VAL A 168 51.75 17.09 -18.64
CA VAL A 168 52.76 16.96 -19.69
C VAL A 168 52.22 17.71 -20.90
N SER A 169 52.92 18.78 -21.29
CA SER A 169 52.51 19.65 -22.40
C SER A 169 52.09 18.81 -23.61
N GLY A 170 50.82 18.95 -24.03
CA GLY A 170 50.25 18.22 -25.17
C GLY A 170 49.41 16.97 -24.85
N ARG A 171 49.07 16.68 -23.60
CA ARG A 171 48.06 15.66 -23.24
C ARG A 171 46.97 16.22 -22.33
N GLU A 172 45.72 16.19 -22.82
CA GLU A 172 44.51 16.60 -22.10
C GLU A 172 44.03 15.56 -21.08
N VAL A 173 44.34 14.27 -21.32
CA VAL A 173 44.06 13.18 -20.36
C VAL A 173 45.33 12.92 -19.55
N PRO A 174 45.36 13.24 -18.25
CA PRO A 174 46.55 13.03 -17.45
C PRO A 174 46.76 11.54 -17.17
N VAL A 175 47.94 11.02 -17.49
CA VAL A 175 48.33 9.61 -17.27
C VAL A 175 48.34 9.23 -15.78
N SER A 176 48.51 10.23 -14.92
CA SER A 176 48.57 10.10 -13.45
C SER A 176 47.46 10.86 -12.73
N ALA A 177 46.38 11.27 -13.41
CA ALA A 177 45.24 11.87 -12.72
C ALA A 177 44.60 10.82 -11.81
N THR A 178 44.65 11.06 -10.51
CA THR A 178 44.01 10.22 -9.50
C THR A 178 42.52 10.55 -9.49
N CYS A 179 41.71 9.79 -10.24
CA CYS A 179 40.27 9.86 -10.11
C CYS A 179 39.84 9.45 -8.68
N PRO A 180 38.64 9.87 -8.22
CA PRO A 180 38.10 9.37 -6.96
C PRO A 180 38.21 7.84 -6.85
N GLY A 181 38.58 7.34 -5.68
CA GLY A 181 38.91 5.93 -5.48
C GLY A 181 40.34 5.52 -5.90
N GLN A 182 41.20 6.48 -6.24
CA GLN A 182 42.60 6.28 -6.63
C GLN A 182 42.81 5.45 -7.90
N ILE A 183 41.91 5.62 -8.87
CA ILE A 183 41.96 4.94 -10.17
C ILE A 183 42.44 5.88 -11.28
N ALA A 184 42.93 5.31 -12.38
CA ALA A 184 43.23 6.06 -13.60
C ALA A 184 41.94 6.44 -14.35
N PRO A 185 41.95 7.48 -15.19
CA PRO A 185 40.82 7.81 -16.07
C PRO A 185 40.48 6.65 -17.01
N ASP A 186 39.19 6.36 -17.19
CA ASP A 186 38.72 5.29 -18.08
C ASP A 186 38.98 5.62 -19.57
N MET A 187 38.96 6.91 -19.91
CA MET A 187 39.27 7.41 -21.25
C MET A 187 40.76 7.68 -21.38
N GLY A 188 41.42 7.04 -22.34
CA GLY A 188 42.79 7.37 -22.73
C GLY A 188 42.86 8.56 -23.70
N GLN A 189 44.07 9.11 -23.88
CA GLN A 189 44.31 10.27 -24.76
C GLN A 189 43.78 10.05 -26.19
N ALA A 190 44.04 8.89 -26.81
CA ALA A 190 43.56 8.61 -28.16
C ALA A 190 42.02 8.59 -28.27
N ALA A 191 41.33 8.16 -27.22
CA ALA A 191 39.87 8.17 -27.17
C ALA A 191 39.32 9.60 -26.99
N PHE A 192 40.04 10.45 -26.23
CA PHE A 192 39.75 11.87 -26.12
C PHE A 192 39.94 12.59 -27.46
N ASP A 193 41.04 12.32 -28.18
CA ASP A 193 41.34 12.94 -29.47
C ASP A 193 40.27 12.62 -30.52
N ALA A 194 39.70 11.42 -30.44
CA ALA A 194 38.60 10.95 -31.29
C ALA A 194 37.22 11.55 -30.95
N LEU A 195 37.09 12.33 -29.86
CA LEU A 195 35.84 13.00 -29.54
C LEU A 195 35.47 14.07 -30.58
N PRO A 196 34.17 14.31 -30.81
CA PRO A 196 33.71 15.42 -31.65
C PRO A 196 34.31 16.77 -31.21
N SER A 197 34.62 17.63 -32.18
CA SER A 197 35.22 18.95 -31.93
C SER A 197 34.42 19.79 -30.94
N GLY A 198 33.08 19.74 -30.99
CA GLY A 198 32.21 20.42 -30.03
C GLY A 198 32.43 19.99 -28.58
N GLN A 199 32.72 18.70 -28.33
CA GLN A 199 32.97 18.18 -26.98
C GLN A 199 34.36 18.56 -26.48
N LYS A 200 35.38 18.49 -27.35
CA LYS A 200 36.74 18.95 -27.02
C LYS A 200 36.75 20.45 -26.70
N ASN A 201 36.09 21.26 -27.52
CA ASN A 201 35.95 22.70 -27.28
C ASN A 201 35.19 23.00 -25.98
N TRP A 202 34.18 22.20 -25.64
CA TRP A 202 33.49 22.34 -24.36
C TRP A 202 34.39 21.97 -23.18
N PHE A 203 35.14 20.87 -23.26
CA PHE A 203 36.11 20.43 -22.25
C PHE A 203 37.15 21.51 -21.94
N HIS A 204 37.70 22.19 -22.94
CA HIS A 204 38.69 23.26 -22.71
C HIS A 204 38.13 24.51 -22.02
N ARG A 205 36.80 24.69 -21.98
CA ARG A 205 36.14 25.78 -21.26
C ARG A 205 35.83 25.43 -19.80
N LEU A 206 36.02 24.18 -19.41
CA LEU A 206 35.78 23.70 -18.05
C LEU A 206 36.95 24.07 -17.13
N ASP A 207 36.65 24.27 -15.86
CA ASP A 207 37.68 24.32 -14.83
C ASP A 207 38.32 22.93 -14.61
N THR A 208 39.45 22.90 -13.90
CA THR A 208 40.22 21.67 -13.65
C THR A 208 39.40 20.58 -12.94
N LYS A 209 38.43 20.96 -12.09
CA LYS A 209 37.59 20.00 -11.36
C LYS A 209 36.58 19.34 -12.30
N ALA A 210 35.95 20.13 -13.17
CA ALA A 210 35.02 19.65 -14.18
C ALA A 210 35.73 18.85 -15.29
N GLN A 211 36.95 19.22 -15.67
CA GLN A 211 37.79 18.41 -16.57
C GLN A 211 38.12 17.05 -15.95
N THR A 212 38.48 17.01 -14.66
CA THR A 212 38.70 15.76 -13.92
C THR A 212 37.44 14.89 -13.92
N ARG A 213 36.27 15.46 -13.57
CA ARG A 213 34.97 14.75 -13.60
C ARG A 213 34.61 14.22 -14.99
N PHE A 214 35.03 14.92 -16.06
CA PHE A 214 34.81 14.49 -17.43
C PHE A 214 35.60 13.23 -17.77
N VAL A 215 36.90 13.22 -17.49
CA VAL A 215 37.78 12.09 -17.81
C VAL A 215 37.59 10.91 -16.85
N CYS A 216 37.11 11.15 -15.63
CA CYS A 216 36.89 10.14 -14.59
C CYS A 216 35.45 9.57 -14.56
N GLY A 217 34.60 9.86 -15.54
CA GLY A 217 33.30 9.21 -15.68
C GLY A 217 32.15 9.78 -14.86
N GLN A 218 32.39 10.72 -13.92
CA GLN A 218 31.31 11.39 -13.19
C GLN A 218 30.43 12.24 -14.12
N TYR A 219 31.00 12.89 -15.13
CA TYR A 219 30.22 13.67 -16.09
C TYR A 219 29.26 12.78 -16.90
N LEU A 220 29.70 11.58 -17.29
CA LEU A 220 28.83 10.62 -17.97
C LEU A 220 27.68 10.18 -17.05
N ASN A 221 27.96 9.91 -15.78
CA ASN A 221 26.95 9.59 -14.79
C ASN A 221 25.93 10.73 -14.63
N ASP A 222 26.39 11.98 -14.54
CA ASP A 222 25.52 13.16 -14.45
C ASP A 222 24.62 13.28 -15.68
N LEU A 223 25.18 13.15 -16.89
CA LEU A 223 24.42 13.21 -18.15
C LEU A 223 23.30 12.16 -18.23
N MET A 224 23.59 10.94 -17.79
CA MET A 224 22.61 9.85 -17.74
C MET A 224 21.51 10.08 -16.69
N SER A 225 21.73 10.99 -15.74
CA SER A 225 20.84 11.27 -14.62
C SER A 225 20.14 12.64 -14.70
N LEU A 226 20.31 13.37 -15.82
CA LEU A 226 19.73 14.72 -15.97
C LEU A 226 18.20 14.73 -15.96
N SER A 227 17.60 15.64 -15.20
CA SER A 227 16.13 15.79 -15.14
C SER A 227 15.52 16.44 -16.39
N THR A 228 16.34 16.98 -17.30
CA THR A 228 15.89 17.53 -18.61
C THR A 228 15.26 16.48 -19.51
N HIS A 229 15.31 15.21 -19.10
CA HIS A 229 14.72 14.09 -19.79
C HIS A 229 13.18 13.99 -19.63
N LEU A 230 12.53 14.84 -18.83
CA LEU A 230 11.12 14.66 -18.49
C LEU A 230 10.11 15.45 -19.37
N SER A 231 10.56 16.28 -20.31
CA SER A 231 9.67 17.17 -21.09
C SER A 231 9.66 16.87 -22.59
N ALA A 232 8.47 16.80 -23.18
CA ALA A 232 8.24 16.68 -24.62
C ALA A 232 8.59 17.96 -25.41
N ALA A 233 8.84 19.09 -24.73
CA ALA A 233 9.18 20.36 -25.38
C ALA A 233 10.70 20.57 -25.62
N LEU A 234 11.54 19.57 -25.32
CA LEU A 234 13.00 19.69 -25.28
C LEU A 234 13.73 18.86 -26.36
N ASP A 235 13.27 18.89 -27.62
CA ASP A 235 13.88 18.13 -28.73
C ASP A 235 15.39 18.37 -28.87
N ALA A 236 15.82 19.63 -29.04
CA ALA A 236 17.23 19.95 -29.27
C ALA A 236 18.14 19.62 -28.07
N PRO A 237 17.80 19.95 -26.80
CA PRO A 237 18.58 19.53 -25.63
C PRO A 237 18.68 18.01 -25.44
N ARG A 238 17.65 17.25 -25.82
CA ARG A 238 17.64 15.78 -25.70
C ARG A 238 18.55 15.12 -26.73
N GLY A 239 18.46 15.55 -27.99
CA GLY A 239 19.34 15.03 -29.06
C GLY A 239 20.83 15.30 -28.79
N ASP A 240 21.16 16.49 -28.26
CA ASP A 240 22.53 16.82 -27.84
C ASP A 240 23.00 15.93 -26.67
N THR A 241 22.14 15.70 -25.67
CA THR A 241 22.45 14.81 -24.55
C THR A 241 22.69 13.37 -25.00
N LEU A 242 21.83 12.84 -25.88
CA LEU A 242 22.00 11.51 -26.47
C LEU A 242 23.34 11.39 -27.22
N THR A 243 23.69 12.41 -28.00
CA THR A 243 24.95 12.48 -28.76
C THR A 243 26.15 12.49 -27.82
N LYS A 244 26.08 13.25 -26.72
CA LYS A 244 27.13 13.30 -25.70
C LYS A 244 27.34 11.97 -25.02
N ILE A 245 26.28 11.35 -24.51
CA ILE A 245 26.36 10.04 -23.85
C ILE A 245 26.94 9.00 -24.83
N SER A 246 26.45 8.97 -26.07
CA SER A 246 26.91 8.02 -27.09
C SER A 246 28.38 8.21 -27.48
N ALA A 247 28.89 9.44 -27.49
CA ALA A 247 30.30 9.71 -27.76
C ALA A 247 31.19 9.24 -26.60
N LEU A 248 30.82 9.56 -25.36
CA LEU A 248 31.58 9.16 -24.17
C LEU A 248 31.63 7.64 -24.00
N LEU A 249 30.50 6.94 -24.20
CA LEU A 249 30.47 5.47 -24.16
C LEU A 249 31.32 4.82 -25.26
N ARG A 250 31.41 5.43 -26.46
CA ARG A 250 32.32 4.97 -27.52
C ARG A 250 33.78 5.23 -27.20
N ALA A 251 34.07 6.29 -26.45
CA ALA A 251 35.39 6.62 -25.94
C ALA A 251 35.80 5.78 -24.70
N GLY A 252 35.02 4.75 -24.35
CA GLY A 252 35.36 3.80 -23.28
C GLY A 252 35.02 4.27 -21.87
N GLN A 253 34.31 5.40 -21.72
CA GLN A 253 33.93 5.92 -20.40
C GLN A 253 32.99 4.97 -19.64
N VAL A 254 33.19 4.93 -18.32
CA VAL A 254 32.33 4.23 -17.36
C VAL A 254 31.58 5.29 -16.54
N PRO A 255 30.25 5.24 -16.40
CA PRO A 255 29.55 6.13 -15.47
C PRO A 255 30.02 5.79 -14.06
N ARG A 256 30.53 6.79 -13.34
CA ARG A 256 31.02 6.64 -11.97
C ARG A 256 30.32 7.59 -11.02
N ASN A 257 30.09 7.12 -9.80
CA ASN A 257 29.57 7.95 -8.71
C ASN A 257 30.65 8.92 -8.18
N ALA A 258 30.31 9.71 -7.16
CA ALA A 258 31.24 10.66 -6.55
C ALA A 258 32.53 10.00 -6.01
N ASP A 259 32.43 8.76 -5.52
CA ASP A 259 33.55 7.99 -4.97
C ASP A 259 34.40 7.29 -6.04
N GLY A 260 34.02 7.40 -7.32
CA GLY A 260 34.69 6.74 -8.43
C GLY A 260 34.30 5.28 -8.63
N LYS A 261 33.26 4.78 -7.94
CA LYS A 261 32.70 3.44 -8.18
C LYS A 261 31.83 3.45 -9.43
N ALA A 262 31.90 2.37 -10.22
CA ALA A 262 31.04 2.21 -11.39
C ALA A 262 29.56 2.22 -10.99
N SER A 263 28.73 2.96 -11.72
CA SER A 263 27.32 3.20 -11.41
C SER A 263 26.39 2.77 -12.55
N TRP A 264 26.76 1.73 -13.31
CA TRP A 264 26.00 1.28 -14.48
C TRP A 264 24.51 1.07 -14.20
N SER A 265 24.14 0.43 -13.10
CA SER A 265 22.72 0.15 -12.79
C SER A 265 21.92 1.40 -12.46
N SER A 266 22.40 2.25 -11.55
CA SER A 266 21.69 3.46 -11.13
C SER A 266 21.65 4.54 -12.23
N ALA A 267 22.75 4.70 -12.97
CA ALA A 267 22.79 5.60 -14.13
C ALA A 267 21.83 5.12 -15.23
N SER A 268 21.78 3.81 -15.51
CA SER A 268 20.84 3.26 -16.49
C SER A 268 19.39 3.39 -16.04
N GLN A 269 19.12 3.18 -14.74
CA GLN A 269 17.79 3.33 -14.18
C GLN A 269 17.31 4.78 -14.33
N SER A 270 18.16 5.77 -14.01
CA SER A 270 17.83 7.20 -14.19
C SER A 270 17.60 7.56 -15.66
N LEU A 271 18.42 7.00 -16.56
CA LEU A 271 18.29 7.18 -18.01
C LEU A 271 16.94 6.66 -18.51
N LEU A 272 16.55 5.44 -18.13
CA LEU A 272 15.31 4.81 -18.59
C LEU A 272 14.07 5.42 -17.90
N ALA A 273 14.11 5.66 -16.60
CA ALA A 273 13.01 6.25 -15.82
C ALA A 273 12.55 7.58 -16.43
N SER A 274 13.52 8.39 -16.86
CA SER A 274 13.23 9.67 -17.48
C SER A 274 12.74 9.58 -18.92
N ASN A 275 12.75 8.37 -19.51
CA ASN A 275 12.20 8.07 -20.83
C ASN A 275 10.88 7.31 -20.77
N GLN A 276 10.22 7.29 -19.61
CA GLN A 276 8.95 6.60 -19.41
C GLN A 276 7.81 7.62 -19.41
N GLY A 277 7.02 7.66 -20.49
CA GLY A 277 5.88 8.56 -20.61
C GLY A 277 4.84 8.34 -19.52
N THR A 278 4.28 9.42 -18.99
CA THR A 278 3.25 9.32 -17.93
C THR A 278 1.81 9.33 -18.48
N ARG A 279 1.59 9.80 -19.72
CA ARG A 279 0.22 10.05 -20.27
C ARG A 279 0.08 9.89 -21.79
N GLY A 280 0.82 8.96 -22.41
CA GLY A 280 0.69 8.68 -23.85
C GLY A 280 1.28 9.76 -24.78
N GLU A 281 1.96 10.77 -24.22
CA GLU A 281 2.73 11.74 -24.99
C GLU A 281 3.97 11.06 -25.59
N LYS A 282 4.22 11.31 -26.89
CA LYS A 282 5.43 10.83 -27.54
C LYS A 282 6.63 11.61 -27.00
N ILE A 283 7.50 10.94 -26.26
CA ILE A 283 8.74 11.54 -25.76
C ILE A 283 9.75 11.60 -26.93
N PRO A 284 10.35 12.77 -27.22
CA PRO A 284 11.38 12.89 -28.24
C PRO A 284 12.59 12.00 -27.96
N PHE A 285 13.15 11.37 -28.99
CA PHE A 285 14.32 10.49 -28.90
C PHE A 285 14.16 9.25 -27.99
N GLN A 286 12.93 8.91 -27.57
CA GLN A 286 12.69 7.80 -26.64
C GLN A 286 13.18 6.46 -27.19
N ASP A 287 12.93 6.19 -28.48
CA ASP A 287 13.36 4.95 -29.14
C ASP A 287 14.90 4.86 -29.22
N GLU A 288 15.56 6.00 -29.45
CA GLU A 288 17.00 6.10 -29.53
C GLU A 288 17.67 5.93 -28.15
N PHE A 289 17.06 6.46 -27.08
CA PHE A 289 17.52 6.18 -25.70
C PHE A 289 17.33 4.71 -25.32
N ASN A 290 16.19 4.11 -25.70
CA ASN A 290 15.95 2.67 -25.51
C ASN A 290 16.98 1.81 -26.27
N ALA A 291 17.29 2.19 -27.51
CA ALA A 291 18.30 1.51 -28.32
C ALA A 291 19.72 1.71 -27.77
N LEU A 292 20.04 2.91 -27.28
CA LEU A 292 21.32 3.20 -26.62
C LEU A 292 21.50 2.32 -25.38
N PHE A 293 20.46 2.17 -24.56
CA PHE A 293 20.50 1.26 -23.42
C PHE A 293 20.71 -0.18 -23.89
N ALA A 294 19.83 -0.69 -24.76
CA ALA A 294 19.83 -2.10 -25.16
C ALA A 294 21.12 -2.54 -25.89
N LYS A 295 21.69 -1.67 -26.74
CA LYS A 295 22.87 -2.02 -27.57
C LYS A 295 24.17 -1.46 -27.02
N GLY A 296 24.14 -0.26 -26.44
CA GLY A 296 25.32 0.43 -25.94
C GLY A 296 25.62 0.11 -24.48
N ILE A 297 24.63 0.09 -23.61
CA ILE A 297 24.90 0.03 -22.16
C ILE A 297 24.77 -1.39 -21.62
N LEU A 298 23.75 -2.13 -22.05
CA LEU A 298 23.43 -3.48 -21.57
C LEU A 298 24.61 -4.47 -21.61
N PRO A 299 25.47 -4.52 -22.65
CA PRO A 299 26.63 -5.42 -22.65
C PRO A 299 27.69 -5.10 -21.58
N ARG A 300 27.64 -3.89 -21.01
CA ARG A 300 28.59 -3.36 -20.02
C ARG A 300 28.06 -3.40 -18.59
N LEU A 301 26.78 -3.76 -18.41
CA LEU A 301 26.21 -4.02 -17.10
C LEU A 301 26.85 -5.30 -16.57
N ASP A 302 27.73 -5.13 -15.57
CA ASP A 302 28.48 -6.21 -14.98
C ASP A 302 27.55 -7.21 -14.27
N ASP A 303 27.99 -8.47 -14.19
CA ASP A 303 27.31 -9.55 -13.45
C ASP A 303 27.55 -9.41 -11.93
N GLY A 304 27.99 -8.24 -11.44
CA GLY A 304 28.48 -7.99 -10.07
C GLY A 304 27.57 -8.54 -8.98
N GLU A 305 27.78 -9.81 -8.65
CA GLU A 305 27.15 -10.53 -7.57
C GLU A 305 28.04 -10.38 -6.34
N GLY A 306 27.50 -9.75 -5.29
CA GLY A 306 28.20 -9.74 -4.00
C GLY A 306 27.38 -9.18 -2.84
N SER A 307 26.65 -8.07 -3.03
CA SER A 307 25.95 -7.40 -1.92
C SER A 307 24.44 -7.27 -2.11
N GLU A 308 23.70 -7.19 -0.99
CA GLU A 308 22.24 -6.92 -0.97
C GLU A 308 21.89 -5.55 -1.58
N HIS A 309 22.80 -4.57 -1.49
CA HIS A 309 22.66 -3.25 -2.09
C HIS A 309 22.62 -3.32 -3.64
N ASP A 310 23.45 -4.18 -4.24
CA ASP A 310 23.52 -4.36 -5.69
C ASP A 310 22.23 -4.98 -6.25
N LEU A 311 21.62 -5.90 -5.49
CA LEU A 311 20.33 -6.51 -5.86
C LEU A 311 19.20 -5.47 -5.91
N HIS A 312 19.10 -4.60 -4.91
CA HIS A 312 18.06 -3.57 -4.87
C HIS A 312 18.17 -2.59 -6.05
N GLN A 313 19.38 -2.10 -6.34
CA GLN A 313 19.62 -1.24 -7.50
C GLN A 313 19.24 -1.91 -8.82
N ARG A 314 19.51 -3.21 -8.93
CA ARG A 314 19.14 -4.00 -10.11
C ARG A 314 17.63 -4.16 -10.26
N ILE A 315 16.88 -4.30 -9.18
CA ILE A 315 15.41 -4.35 -9.21
C ILE A 315 14.84 -3.01 -9.70
N TYR A 316 15.38 -1.87 -9.24
CA TYR A 316 14.94 -0.56 -9.74
C TYR A 316 15.20 -0.40 -11.24
N LEU A 317 16.36 -0.83 -11.73
CA LEU A 317 16.61 -0.85 -13.18
C LEU A 317 15.60 -1.74 -13.91
N LEU A 318 15.31 -2.94 -13.39
CA LEU A 318 14.36 -3.86 -14.01
C LEU A 318 12.94 -3.27 -14.10
N LYS A 319 12.51 -2.48 -13.11
CA LYS A 319 11.21 -1.78 -13.16
C LYS A 319 11.10 -0.85 -14.36
N GLU A 320 12.22 -0.28 -14.81
CA GLU A 320 12.25 0.53 -16.02
C GLU A 320 12.34 -0.36 -17.27
N VAL A 321 13.19 -1.39 -17.27
CA VAL A 321 13.39 -2.28 -18.42
C VAL A 321 12.09 -2.99 -18.84
N ILE A 322 11.24 -3.39 -17.90
CA ILE A 322 9.98 -4.09 -18.22
C ILE A 322 8.96 -3.20 -18.95
N LEU A 323 9.16 -1.90 -18.99
CA LEU A 323 8.28 -0.93 -19.64
C LEU A 323 8.83 -0.45 -21.00
N MET A 324 10.01 -0.93 -21.40
CA MET A 324 10.56 -0.70 -22.74
C MET A 324 9.72 -1.36 -23.85
N PRO A 325 9.88 -0.94 -25.12
CA PRO A 325 9.29 -1.63 -26.27
C PRO A 325 9.58 -3.15 -26.21
N PRO A 326 8.61 -4.02 -26.55
CA PRO A 326 8.69 -5.47 -26.32
C PRO A 326 9.95 -6.15 -26.87
N ASP A 327 10.38 -5.77 -28.08
CA ASP A 327 11.55 -6.31 -28.76
C ASP A 327 12.86 -6.03 -28.01
N LEU A 328 13.00 -4.82 -27.47
CA LEU A 328 14.16 -4.42 -26.68
C LEU A 328 14.05 -4.87 -25.23
N GLY A 329 12.87 -4.75 -24.62
CA GLY A 329 12.60 -5.08 -23.23
C GLY A 329 12.84 -6.56 -22.93
N VAL A 330 12.25 -7.47 -23.69
CA VAL A 330 12.44 -8.91 -23.48
C VAL A 330 13.89 -9.33 -23.72
N ALA A 331 14.56 -8.78 -24.73
CA ALA A 331 15.98 -9.05 -24.97
C ALA A 331 16.87 -8.56 -23.83
N ALA A 332 16.58 -7.37 -23.29
CA ALA A 332 17.27 -6.82 -22.13
C ALA A 332 17.04 -7.67 -20.88
N LEU A 333 15.79 -8.08 -20.62
CA LEU A 333 15.46 -8.96 -19.50
C LEU A 333 16.17 -10.31 -19.60
N ARG A 334 16.26 -10.93 -20.79
CA ARG A 334 17.02 -12.17 -20.98
C ARG A 334 18.49 -12.00 -20.63
N THR A 335 19.07 -10.88 -21.05
CA THR A 335 20.48 -10.55 -20.76
C THR A 335 20.69 -10.32 -19.26
N LEU A 336 19.77 -9.61 -18.60
CA LEU A 336 19.84 -9.37 -17.16
C LEU A 336 19.49 -10.62 -16.34
N ASN A 337 18.68 -11.53 -16.85
CA ASN A 337 18.30 -12.77 -16.17
C ASN A 337 19.41 -13.83 -16.16
N ARG A 338 20.65 -13.50 -16.57
CA ARG A 338 21.82 -14.37 -16.37
C ARG A 338 21.88 -14.82 -14.90
N ARG A 339 22.16 -16.11 -14.70
CA ARG A 339 22.15 -16.79 -13.38
C ARG A 339 20.78 -16.82 -12.67
N GLY A 340 19.69 -16.57 -13.40
CA GLY A 340 18.31 -16.74 -12.94
C GLY A 340 17.84 -15.68 -11.95
N LEU A 341 18.32 -14.44 -12.05
CA LEU A 341 17.94 -13.34 -11.14
C LEU A 341 16.42 -13.24 -10.96
N LEU A 342 15.66 -13.29 -12.05
CA LEU A 342 14.20 -13.09 -12.03
C LEU A 342 13.48 -14.15 -11.20
N ARG A 343 14.07 -15.34 -11.07
CA ARG A 343 13.55 -16.47 -10.27
C ARG A 343 13.95 -16.40 -8.80
N ARG A 344 14.93 -15.56 -8.44
CA ARG A 344 15.41 -15.45 -7.06
C ARG A 344 14.43 -14.66 -6.22
N SER A 345 14.33 -15.04 -4.95
CA SER A 345 13.62 -14.27 -3.93
C SER A 345 14.64 -13.50 -3.08
N PRO A 346 14.51 -12.17 -2.95
CA PRO A 346 15.38 -11.37 -2.08
C PRO A 346 15.31 -11.84 -0.60
N PRO A 347 16.36 -11.64 0.23
CA PRO A 347 16.42 -12.17 1.60
C PRO A 347 15.24 -11.84 2.53
N ARG A 348 14.49 -10.78 2.25
CA ARG A 348 13.32 -10.31 3.03
C ARG A 348 11.97 -10.50 2.32
N SER A 349 11.95 -11.20 1.19
CA SER A 349 10.72 -11.47 0.43
C SER A 349 10.65 -12.94 0.05
N SER A 350 9.47 -13.56 0.18
CA SER A 350 9.22 -14.91 -0.32
C SER A 350 8.96 -14.94 -1.83
N GLN A 351 8.71 -13.78 -2.45
CA GLN A 351 8.33 -13.65 -3.84
C GLN A 351 9.56 -13.48 -4.74
N SER A 352 9.51 -14.12 -5.91
CA SER A 352 10.53 -13.94 -6.94
C SER A 352 10.57 -12.49 -7.45
N VAL A 353 11.73 -12.04 -7.93
CA VAL A 353 11.87 -10.71 -8.53
C VAL A 353 10.88 -10.53 -9.70
N ALA A 354 10.67 -11.56 -10.52
CA ALA A 354 9.69 -11.53 -11.61
C ALA A 354 8.26 -11.23 -11.11
N LEU A 355 7.83 -11.89 -10.02
CA LEU A 355 6.51 -11.67 -9.46
C LEU A 355 6.35 -10.26 -8.88
N GLN A 356 7.38 -9.75 -8.21
CA GLN A 356 7.39 -8.37 -7.72
C GLN A 356 7.24 -7.37 -8.87
N LEU A 357 7.98 -7.58 -9.97
CA LEU A 357 7.89 -6.72 -11.16
C LEU A 357 6.49 -6.74 -11.79
N LEU A 358 5.85 -7.90 -11.87
CA LEU A 358 4.45 -8.02 -12.31
C LEU A 358 3.52 -7.21 -11.41
N GLN A 359 3.66 -7.33 -10.08
CA GLN A 359 2.80 -6.62 -9.13
C GLN A 359 2.94 -5.09 -9.20
N PHE A 360 4.16 -4.57 -9.34
CA PHE A 360 4.40 -3.11 -9.29
C PHE A 360 4.00 -2.36 -10.56
N SER A 361 4.09 -3.01 -11.72
CA SER A 361 3.98 -2.32 -13.00
C SER A 361 2.75 -2.71 -13.81
N THR A 362 1.99 -3.73 -13.40
CA THR A 362 0.68 -4.02 -13.99
C THR A 362 -0.27 -2.83 -13.81
N PRO A 363 -1.05 -2.42 -14.83
CA PRO A 363 -1.23 -3.04 -16.15
C PRO A 363 -0.33 -2.46 -17.25
N ARG A 364 0.69 -1.65 -16.92
CA ARG A 364 1.52 -0.91 -17.89
C ARG A 364 2.54 -1.77 -18.62
N ILE A 365 2.73 -3.03 -18.20
CA ILE A 365 3.71 -3.94 -18.80
C ILE A 365 3.22 -4.36 -20.20
N PRO A 366 4.06 -4.22 -21.25
CA PRO A 366 3.73 -4.72 -22.58
C PRO A 366 3.48 -6.24 -22.60
N ALA A 367 2.65 -6.71 -23.53
CA ALA A 367 2.13 -8.08 -23.54
C ALA A 367 3.23 -9.16 -23.54
N GLU A 368 4.21 -9.06 -24.44
CA GLU A 368 5.29 -10.05 -24.56
C GLU A 368 6.21 -10.03 -23.33
N THR A 369 6.40 -8.85 -22.74
CA THR A 369 7.15 -8.69 -21.50
C THR A 369 6.42 -9.31 -20.32
N PHE A 370 5.10 -9.12 -20.25
CA PHE A 370 4.24 -9.75 -19.24
C PHE A 370 4.32 -11.28 -19.32
N ASP A 371 4.20 -11.86 -20.52
CA ASP A 371 4.30 -13.31 -20.73
C ASP A 371 5.67 -13.85 -20.29
N TYR A 372 6.75 -13.14 -20.62
CA TYR A 372 8.10 -13.53 -20.21
C TYR A 372 8.27 -13.49 -18.69
N LEU A 373 7.80 -12.43 -18.02
CA LEU A 373 7.86 -12.32 -16.56
C LEU A 373 6.99 -13.38 -15.88
N LEU A 374 5.80 -13.67 -16.42
CA LEU A 374 4.91 -14.69 -15.89
C LEU A 374 5.56 -16.08 -15.94
N ALA A 375 6.24 -16.41 -17.04
CA ALA A 375 7.01 -17.65 -17.17
C ALA A 375 8.17 -17.73 -16.16
N GLU A 376 8.90 -16.63 -15.96
CA GLU A 376 10.01 -16.56 -15.00
C GLU A 376 9.55 -16.55 -13.54
N ALA A 377 8.35 -16.03 -13.25
CA ALA A 377 7.77 -16.02 -11.90
C ALA A 377 7.32 -17.43 -11.44
N GLY A 378 7.15 -18.36 -12.38
CA GLY A 378 6.76 -19.74 -12.10
C GLY A 378 5.24 -19.99 -12.11
N PRO A 379 4.81 -21.25 -12.02
CA PRO A 379 3.43 -21.66 -12.29
C PRO A 379 2.40 -21.08 -11.31
N SER A 380 2.80 -20.72 -10.08
CA SER A 380 1.90 -20.11 -9.11
C SER A 380 1.59 -18.64 -9.41
N ALA A 381 2.39 -17.97 -10.25
CA ALA A 381 2.26 -16.54 -10.51
C ALA A 381 0.95 -16.18 -11.20
N ALA A 382 0.40 -17.09 -12.02
CA ALA A 382 -0.93 -16.92 -12.62
C ALA A 382 -2.06 -16.82 -11.57
N ASN A 383 -1.80 -17.26 -10.33
CA ASN A 383 -2.74 -17.21 -9.23
C ASN A 383 -2.41 -16.10 -8.20
N ASP A 384 -1.52 -15.16 -8.55
CA ASP A 384 -1.19 -14.04 -7.68
C ASP A 384 -2.35 -13.04 -7.56
N ASP A 385 -2.72 -12.74 -6.32
CA ASP A 385 -3.85 -11.87 -6.02
C ASP A 385 -3.59 -10.41 -6.37
N GLY A 386 -2.38 -9.90 -6.14
CA GLY A 386 -2.04 -8.50 -6.43
C GLY A 386 -2.10 -8.19 -7.91
N VAL A 387 -1.55 -9.08 -8.74
CA VAL A 387 -1.60 -8.94 -10.21
C VAL A 387 -3.03 -9.03 -10.72
N MET A 388 -3.78 -10.08 -10.33
CA MET A 388 -5.14 -10.29 -10.84
C MET A 388 -6.11 -9.19 -10.38
N THR A 389 -6.06 -8.77 -9.11
CA THR A 389 -6.92 -7.70 -8.60
C THR A 389 -6.66 -6.38 -9.31
N THR A 390 -5.39 -6.03 -9.56
CA THR A 390 -5.02 -4.83 -10.34
C THR A 390 -5.57 -4.89 -11.76
N LEU A 391 -5.45 -6.05 -12.43
CA LEU A 391 -6.02 -6.25 -13.78
C LEU A 391 -7.54 -6.12 -13.79
N ILE A 392 -8.23 -6.68 -12.78
CA ILE A 392 -9.69 -6.53 -12.63
C ILE A 392 -10.05 -5.06 -12.43
N ASP A 393 -9.36 -4.37 -11.51
CA ASP A 393 -9.66 -2.99 -11.14
C ASP A 393 -9.46 -1.99 -12.26
N THR A 394 -8.45 -2.23 -13.09
CA THR A 394 -8.08 -1.38 -14.24
C THR A 394 -8.72 -1.81 -15.56
N ASN A 395 -9.61 -2.81 -15.55
CA ASN A 395 -10.25 -3.40 -16.73
C ASN A 395 -9.23 -3.94 -17.78
N GLY A 396 -8.13 -4.52 -17.31
CA GLY A 396 -7.09 -5.15 -18.13
C GLY A 396 -7.48 -6.53 -18.69
N ILE A 397 -8.49 -6.57 -19.56
CA ILE A 397 -9.07 -7.81 -20.12
C ILE A 397 -8.01 -8.76 -20.69
N GLU A 398 -7.07 -8.24 -21.48
CA GLU A 398 -6.05 -9.07 -22.13
C GLU A 398 -5.05 -9.64 -21.12
N GLY A 399 -4.69 -8.89 -20.08
CA GLY A 399 -3.88 -9.40 -18.98
C GLY A 399 -4.59 -10.53 -18.21
N VAL A 400 -5.90 -10.39 -17.96
CA VAL A 400 -6.69 -11.48 -17.35
C VAL A 400 -6.70 -12.73 -18.25
N ARG A 401 -6.87 -12.56 -19.56
CA ARG A 401 -6.83 -13.67 -20.52
C ARG A 401 -5.48 -14.40 -20.46
N ARG A 402 -4.37 -13.66 -20.36
CA ARG A 402 -3.02 -14.22 -20.19
C ARG A 402 -2.88 -15.02 -18.92
N MET A 403 -3.34 -14.47 -17.80
CA MET A 403 -3.35 -15.18 -16.52
C MET A 403 -4.15 -16.48 -16.59
N LEU A 404 -5.35 -16.46 -17.20
CA LEU A 404 -6.16 -17.66 -17.42
C LEU A 404 -5.44 -18.71 -18.29
N HIS A 405 -4.82 -18.29 -19.40
CA HIS A 405 -4.02 -19.19 -20.24
C HIS A 405 -2.82 -19.79 -19.51
N ALA A 406 -2.24 -19.06 -18.56
CA ALA A 406 -1.15 -19.53 -17.71
C ALA A 406 -1.61 -20.40 -16.52
N GLY A 407 -2.90 -20.73 -16.42
CA GLY A 407 -3.44 -21.62 -15.40
C GLY A 407 -3.99 -20.91 -14.15
N ALA A 408 -4.39 -19.65 -14.26
CA ALA A 408 -5.13 -18.98 -13.19
C ALA A 408 -6.43 -19.72 -12.89
N SER A 409 -6.74 -19.88 -11.61
CA SER A 409 -7.94 -20.52 -11.09
C SER A 409 -8.85 -19.43 -10.52
N PRO A 410 -9.80 -18.90 -11.33
CA PRO A 410 -10.57 -17.72 -10.98
C PRO A 410 -11.47 -17.85 -9.75
N ALA A 411 -11.68 -19.09 -9.28
CA ALA A 411 -12.53 -19.39 -8.14
C ALA A 411 -11.82 -19.26 -6.77
N GLN A 412 -10.53 -18.89 -6.70
CA GLN A 412 -9.79 -19.07 -5.45
C GLN A 412 -9.83 -17.91 -4.45
N ARG A 413 -10.21 -16.67 -4.85
CA ARG A 413 -9.95 -15.46 -4.02
C ARG A 413 -10.96 -14.31 -4.14
N GLY A 414 -12.24 -14.59 -4.42
CA GLY A 414 -13.26 -13.52 -4.52
C GLY A 414 -13.16 -12.67 -5.79
N TRP A 415 -12.31 -13.04 -6.75
CA TRP A 415 -12.13 -12.32 -8.02
C TRP A 415 -13.40 -12.23 -8.84
N LEU A 416 -14.21 -13.29 -8.87
CA LEU A 416 -15.53 -13.27 -9.51
C LEU A 416 -16.41 -12.17 -8.93
N ALA A 417 -16.52 -12.10 -7.61
CA ALA A 417 -17.30 -11.09 -6.92
C ALA A 417 -16.72 -9.69 -7.10
N ARG A 418 -15.38 -9.55 -7.09
CA ARG A 418 -14.71 -8.27 -7.34
C ARG A 418 -14.99 -7.77 -8.77
N ALA A 419 -14.78 -8.62 -9.78
CA ALA A 419 -15.01 -8.30 -11.17
C ALA A 419 -16.48 -7.97 -11.44
N ARG A 420 -17.41 -8.72 -10.85
CA ARG A 420 -18.85 -8.46 -11.03
C ARG A 420 -19.32 -7.14 -10.42
N MET A 421 -18.73 -6.74 -9.29
CA MET A 421 -19.09 -5.51 -8.58
C MET A 421 -18.38 -4.26 -9.12
N ASN A 422 -17.30 -4.43 -9.88
CA ASN A 422 -16.63 -3.32 -10.55
C ASN A 422 -17.36 -2.99 -11.87
N PRO A 423 -17.93 -1.78 -12.04
CA PRO A 423 -18.66 -1.41 -13.26
C PRO A 423 -17.83 -1.53 -14.54
N ALA A 424 -16.52 -1.26 -14.49
CA ALA A 424 -15.64 -1.35 -15.65
C ALA A 424 -15.36 -2.81 -16.06
N ALA A 425 -15.32 -3.73 -15.08
CA ALA A 425 -14.97 -5.13 -15.29
C ALA A 425 -16.20 -6.05 -15.49
N ALA A 426 -17.39 -5.61 -15.09
CA ALA A 426 -18.59 -6.44 -15.01
C ALA A 426 -19.06 -7.00 -16.37
N SER A 427 -18.88 -6.27 -17.47
CA SER A 427 -19.29 -6.71 -18.82
C SER A 427 -18.20 -7.45 -19.59
N GLY A 428 -16.92 -7.21 -19.25
CA GLY A 428 -15.77 -7.78 -19.98
C GLY A 428 -15.07 -8.90 -19.22
N ILE A 429 -14.54 -8.59 -18.04
CA ILE A 429 -13.70 -9.51 -17.27
C ILE A 429 -14.52 -10.54 -16.51
N TYR A 430 -15.64 -10.15 -15.89
CA TYR A 430 -16.43 -11.08 -15.08
C TYR A 430 -16.93 -12.30 -15.88
N PRO A 431 -17.51 -12.16 -17.09
CA PRO A 431 -17.89 -13.31 -17.91
C PRO A 431 -16.70 -14.22 -18.22
N LEU A 432 -15.53 -13.66 -18.54
CA LEU A 432 -14.31 -14.45 -18.81
C LEU A 432 -13.88 -15.29 -17.60
N LEU A 433 -13.87 -14.69 -16.41
CA LEU A 433 -13.54 -15.40 -15.18
C LEU A 433 -14.60 -16.47 -14.85
N LEU A 434 -15.88 -16.17 -15.03
CA LEU A 434 -16.99 -17.08 -14.72
C LEU A 434 -16.97 -18.28 -15.66
N ASP A 435 -16.80 -18.07 -16.96
CA ASP A 435 -16.72 -19.14 -17.96
C ASP A 435 -15.52 -20.06 -17.70
N ALA A 436 -14.36 -19.49 -17.38
CA ALA A 436 -13.18 -20.26 -17.03
C ALA A 436 -13.38 -21.07 -15.73
N ALA A 437 -14.04 -20.49 -14.71
CA ALA A 437 -14.36 -21.18 -13.47
C ALA A 437 -15.33 -22.34 -13.70
N VAL A 438 -16.37 -22.14 -14.51
CA VAL A 438 -17.36 -23.16 -14.90
C VAL A 438 -16.70 -24.29 -15.68
N ALA A 439 -15.81 -23.97 -16.63
CA ALA A 439 -15.07 -24.97 -17.39
C ALA A 439 -14.18 -25.82 -16.47
N ALA A 440 -13.47 -25.20 -15.53
CA ALA A 440 -12.65 -25.91 -14.55
C ALA A 440 -13.47 -26.80 -13.62
N ALA A 441 -14.64 -26.34 -13.17
CA ALA A 441 -15.57 -27.10 -12.34
C ALA A 441 -16.09 -28.37 -13.04
N LYS A 442 -16.39 -28.29 -14.35
CA LYS A 442 -16.82 -29.44 -15.15
C LYS A 442 -15.73 -30.51 -15.25
N ALA A 443 -14.45 -30.11 -15.24
CA ALA A 443 -13.32 -31.02 -15.35
C ALA A 443 -12.91 -31.66 -14.00
N ASN A 444 -13.26 -31.05 -12.86
CA ASN A 444 -12.80 -31.49 -11.55
C ASN A 444 -13.86 -31.25 -10.44
N PRO A 445 -14.37 -32.29 -9.75
CA PRO A 445 -15.34 -32.15 -8.67
C PRO A 445 -14.90 -31.24 -7.51
N ALA A 446 -13.60 -31.20 -7.19
CA ALA A 446 -13.09 -30.30 -6.16
C ALA A 446 -13.24 -28.82 -6.57
N GLN A 447 -13.08 -28.51 -7.86
CA GLN A 447 -13.30 -27.17 -8.40
C GLN A 447 -14.78 -26.79 -8.44
N ALA A 448 -15.69 -27.77 -8.61
CA ALA A 448 -17.13 -27.51 -8.54
C ALA A 448 -17.57 -27.00 -7.15
N ARG A 449 -17.00 -27.54 -6.07
CA ARG A 449 -17.26 -27.03 -4.71
C ARG A 449 -16.76 -25.59 -4.52
N ILE A 450 -15.55 -25.30 -5.00
CA ILE A 450 -14.97 -23.95 -4.93
C ILE A 450 -15.80 -22.96 -5.74
N LEU A 451 -16.22 -23.34 -6.96
CA LEU A 451 -17.12 -22.53 -7.79
C LEU A 451 -18.44 -22.25 -7.08
N ALA A 452 -19.05 -23.25 -6.44
CA ALA A 452 -20.29 -23.09 -5.69
C ALA A 452 -20.14 -22.02 -4.58
N ASP A 453 -19.04 -22.05 -3.83
CA ASP A 453 -18.79 -21.04 -2.78
C ASP A 453 -18.57 -19.64 -3.35
N GLN A 454 -17.82 -19.50 -4.45
CA GLN A 454 -17.61 -18.19 -5.07
C GLN A 454 -18.85 -17.61 -5.75
N THR A 455 -19.63 -18.45 -6.44
CA THR A 455 -20.90 -18.02 -7.04
C THR A 455 -21.94 -17.70 -5.97
N THR A 456 -21.89 -18.36 -4.81
CA THR A 456 -22.67 -17.97 -3.61
C THR A 456 -22.28 -16.58 -3.11
N LEU A 457 -20.97 -16.26 -3.08
CA LEU A 457 -20.50 -14.92 -2.73
C LEU A 457 -21.00 -13.85 -3.73
N VAL A 458 -20.91 -14.12 -5.04
CA VAL A 458 -21.44 -13.22 -6.07
C VAL A 458 -22.94 -13.02 -5.90
N LEU A 459 -23.68 -14.12 -5.70
CA LEU A 459 -25.13 -14.12 -5.47
C LEU A 459 -25.49 -13.24 -4.28
N GLY A 460 -24.79 -13.36 -3.14
CA GLY A 460 -25.01 -12.52 -1.97
C GLY A 460 -24.85 -11.02 -2.28
N LYS A 461 -23.80 -10.65 -3.01
CA LYS A 461 -23.59 -9.25 -3.42
C LYS A 461 -24.66 -8.73 -4.39
N LEU A 462 -25.17 -9.57 -5.29
CA LEU A 462 -26.26 -9.21 -6.20
C LEU A 462 -27.58 -9.00 -5.44
N LEU A 463 -27.90 -9.89 -4.51
CA LEU A 463 -29.12 -9.78 -3.69
C LEU A 463 -29.09 -8.53 -2.81
N ALA A 464 -27.94 -8.17 -2.25
CA ALA A 464 -27.78 -6.97 -1.43
C ALA A 464 -28.16 -5.65 -2.15
N GLN A 465 -28.21 -5.64 -3.49
CA GLN A 465 -28.61 -4.49 -4.29
C GLN A 465 -30.14 -4.31 -4.41
N CYS A 466 -30.95 -5.17 -3.77
CA CYS A 466 -32.43 -5.16 -3.80
C CYS A 466 -33.07 -5.03 -5.20
N SER A 467 -32.46 -5.60 -6.24
CA SER A 467 -32.94 -5.36 -7.61
C SER A 467 -34.17 -6.19 -7.98
N SER A 468 -35.13 -5.55 -8.65
CA SER A 468 -36.27 -6.18 -9.31
C SER A 468 -36.07 -6.38 -10.82
N ASP A 469 -34.90 -6.06 -11.35
CA ASP A 469 -34.60 -6.14 -12.78
C ASP A 469 -34.62 -7.59 -13.28
N PRO A 470 -35.48 -7.95 -14.26
CA PRO A 470 -35.53 -9.29 -14.84
C PRO A 470 -34.19 -9.79 -15.38
N ALA A 471 -33.32 -8.90 -15.89
CA ALA A 471 -32.02 -9.29 -16.39
C ALA A 471 -31.10 -9.82 -15.27
N ARG A 472 -31.15 -9.22 -14.08
CA ARG A 472 -30.38 -9.68 -12.92
C ARG A 472 -30.88 -11.02 -12.40
N TRP A 473 -32.18 -11.26 -12.47
CA TRP A 473 -32.75 -12.55 -12.10
C TRP A 473 -32.33 -13.70 -13.01
N LYS A 474 -32.13 -13.44 -14.32
CA LYS A 474 -31.53 -14.43 -15.23
C LYS A 474 -30.10 -14.80 -14.81
N GLU A 475 -29.32 -13.82 -14.37
CA GLU A 475 -27.97 -14.07 -13.85
C GLU A 475 -28.02 -14.90 -12.55
N ILE A 476 -28.92 -14.56 -11.63
CA ILE A 476 -29.14 -15.33 -10.40
C ILE A 476 -29.51 -16.79 -10.72
N ASP A 477 -30.43 -17.01 -11.66
CA ASP A 477 -30.83 -18.35 -12.11
C ASP A 477 -29.64 -19.13 -12.67
N PHE A 478 -28.81 -18.46 -13.48
CA PHE A 478 -27.58 -19.04 -14.00
C PHE A 478 -26.61 -19.43 -12.88
N LEU A 479 -26.36 -18.55 -11.90
CA LEU A 479 -25.45 -18.82 -10.78
C LEU A 479 -25.93 -20.02 -9.94
N VAL A 480 -27.22 -20.10 -9.64
CA VAL A 480 -27.81 -21.24 -8.93
C VAL A 480 -27.64 -22.53 -9.73
N ALA A 481 -27.83 -22.48 -11.06
CA ALA A 481 -27.56 -23.63 -11.94
C ALA A 481 -26.08 -24.04 -11.98
N GLN A 482 -25.15 -23.12 -11.69
CA GLN A 482 -23.72 -23.42 -11.51
C GLN A 482 -23.36 -23.87 -10.08
N GLY A 483 -24.33 -24.01 -9.18
CA GLY A 483 -24.14 -24.51 -7.81
C GLY A 483 -24.15 -23.45 -6.72
N ALA A 484 -24.45 -22.18 -7.03
CA ALA A 484 -24.62 -21.16 -5.99
C ALA A 484 -25.74 -21.55 -5.02
N ARG A 485 -25.46 -21.46 -3.71
CA ARG A 485 -26.35 -21.90 -2.64
C ARG A 485 -27.11 -20.71 -2.10
N VAL A 486 -28.40 -20.60 -2.43
CA VAL A 486 -29.27 -19.53 -1.91
C VAL A 486 -29.27 -19.52 -0.38
N GLN A 487 -29.37 -20.70 0.26
CA GLN A 487 -29.31 -20.81 1.72
C GLN A 487 -27.96 -20.33 2.26
N GLY A 488 -26.87 -20.72 1.60
CA GLY A 488 -25.50 -20.37 1.97
C GLY A 488 -25.22 -18.87 2.00
N VAL A 489 -25.97 -18.06 1.24
CA VAL A 489 -25.89 -16.58 1.31
C VAL A 489 -26.22 -16.07 2.71
N PHE A 490 -27.19 -16.68 3.39
CA PHE A 490 -27.73 -16.19 4.65
C PHE A 490 -27.24 -16.98 5.87
N ASP A 491 -26.50 -18.07 5.65
CA ASP A 491 -26.02 -18.96 6.70
C ASP A 491 -24.65 -18.55 7.28
N ASN A 492 -23.89 -17.70 6.60
CA ASN A 492 -22.51 -17.36 6.95
C ASN A 492 -22.23 -15.85 6.75
N GLN A 493 -21.55 -15.23 7.72
CA GLN A 493 -21.08 -13.85 7.65
C GLN A 493 -20.08 -13.59 6.51
N GLU A 494 -19.42 -14.64 5.99
CA GLU A 494 -18.48 -14.49 4.86
C GLU A 494 -19.18 -14.17 3.53
N PHE A 495 -20.49 -14.45 3.38
CA PHE A 495 -21.23 -14.28 2.12
C PHE A 495 -22.26 -13.14 2.15
N SER A 496 -22.78 -12.78 3.33
CA SER A 496 -23.69 -11.64 3.54
C SER A 496 -23.59 -11.12 4.97
N GLU A 497 -23.49 -9.80 5.13
CA GLU A 497 -23.63 -9.14 6.45
C GLU A 497 -25.09 -9.12 6.94
N THR A 498 -26.05 -9.45 6.08
CA THR A 498 -27.48 -9.40 6.37
C THR A 498 -28.13 -10.76 6.41
N ASN A 499 -28.89 -11.00 7.48
CA ASN A 499 -29.66 -12.21 7.67
C ASN A 499 -30.94 -12.20 6.81
N LEU A 500 -31.48 -13.39 6.48
CA LEU A 500 -32.62 -13.55 5.56
C LEU A 500 -33.86 -12.73 5.96
N GLY A 501 -34.18 -12.65 7.25
CA GLY A 501 -35.25 -11.79 7.77
C GLY A 501 -35.01 -10.33 7.38
N VAL A 502 -33.86 -9.74 7.73
CA VAL A 502 -33.55 -8.35 7.36
C VAL A 502 -33.63 -8.14 5.85
N PHE A 503 -33.09 -9.07 5.05
CA PHE A 503 -33.20 -9.01 3.60
C PHE A 503 -34.65 -8.98 3.12
N ALA A 504 -35.51 -9.86 3.65
CA ALA A 504 -36.92 -9.93 3.28
C ALA A 504 -37.71 -8.66 3.63
N ARG A 505 -37.30 -7.95 4.68
CA ARG A 505 -37.93 -6.68 5.11
C ARG A 505 -37.44 -5.50 4.27
N ARG A 506 -36.13 -5.44 3.98
CA ARG A 506 -35.49 -4.34 3.22
C ARG A 506 -35.68 -4.47 1.70
N CYS A 507 -35.68 -5.69 1.16
CA CYS A 507 -35.76 -5.99 -0.26
C CYS A 507 -36.96 -6.93 -0.56
N PRO A 508 -38.23 -6.50 -0.36
CA PRO A 508 -39.39 -7.38 -0.47
C PRO A 508 -39.54 -8.03 -1.86
N GLU A 509 -39.32 -7.30 -2.95
CA GLU A 509 -39.37 -7.87 -4.31
C GLU A 509 -38.22 -8.85 -4.55
N GLY A 510 -37.05 -8.56 -4.00
CA GLY A 510 -35.90 -9.46 -3.97
C GLY A 510 -36.25 -10.80 -3.34
N PHE A 511 -36.88 -10.76 -2.17
CA PHE A 511 -37.30 -11.94 -1.44
C PHE A 511 -38.43 -12.70 -2.13
N LYS A 512 -39.42 -12.02 -2.72
CA LYS A 512 -40.43 -12.67 -3.57
C LYS A 512 -39.81 -13.46 -4.72
N GLY A 513 -38.79 -12.90 -5.36
CA GLY A 513 -38.06 -13.60 -6.42
C GLY A 513 -37.35 -14.87 -5.93
N LEU A 514 -36.83 -14.88 -4.69
CA LEU A 514 -36.31 -16.09 -4.04
C LEU A 514 -37.41 -17.11 -3.74
N LEU A 515 -38.56 -16.66 -3.23
CA LEU A 515 -39.72 -17.55 -2.98
C LEU A 515 -40.16 -18.26 -4.27
N GLN A 516 -40.25 -17.52 -5.38
CA GLN A 516 -40.59 -18.07 -6.70
C GLN A 516 -39.62 -19.17 -7.16
N ARG A 517 -38.37 -19.14 -6.69
CA ARG A 517 -37.30 -20.08 -7.02
C ARG A 517 -37.11 -21.19 -5.97
N GLY A 518 -38.09 -21.35 -5.07
CA GLY A 518 -38.11 -22.46 -4.13
C GLY A 518 -37.20 -22.26 -2.92
N LEU A 519 -37.00 -21.01 -2.47
CA LEU A 519 -36.36 -20.73 -1.18
C LEU A 519 -36.96 -21.64 -0.08
N PRO A 520 -36.15 -22.46 0.62
CA PRO A 520 -36.65 -23.34 1.67
C PRO A 520 -37.23 -22.54 2.85
N LEU A 521 -38.50 -22.79 3.17
CA LEU A 521 -39.24 -22.10 4.26
C LEU A 521 -39.36 -22.91 5.55
N ASN A 522 -39.01 -24.19 5.50
CA ASN A 522 -39.11 -25.12 6.63
C ASN A 522 -37.78 -25.42 7.32
N VAL A 523 -36.68 -24.79 6.86
CA VAL A 523 -35.34 -24.93 7.45
C VAL A 523 -35.04 -23.73 8.34
N ASN A 524 -34.17 -23.93 9.33
CA ASN A 524 -33.73 -22.87 10.22
C ASN A 524 -32.49 -22.17 9.67
N TYR A 525 -32.54 -20.85 9.60
CA TYR A 525 -31.43 -19.99 9.18
C TYR A 525 -30.78 -19.39 10.42
N PRO A 526 -29.44 -19.37 10.51
CA PRO A 526 -28.74 -18.84 11.66
C PRO A 526 -28.78 -17.31 11.70
N TYR A 527 -28.78 -16.76 12.91
CA TYR A 527 -28.53 -15.33 13.08
C TYR A 527 -27.03 -15.07 13.16
N PRO A 528 -26.47 -14.19 12.31
CA PRO A 528 -25.05 -13.89 12.28
C PRO A 528 -24.47 -13.50 13.66
N LYS A 529 -25.16 -12.62 14.40
CA LYS A 529 -24.70 -12.13 15.72
C LYS A 529 -24.60 -13.24 16.78
N TYR A 530 -25.34 -14.33 16.61
CA TYR A 530 -25.45 -15.40 17.60
C TYR A 530 -24.70 -16.67 17.18
N ALA A 531 -23.83 -16.61 16.16
CA ALA A 531 -22.96 -17.71 15.72
C ALA A 531 -23.65 -19.10 15.66
N GLY A 532 -24.87 -19.13 15.14
CA GLY A 532 -25.66 -20.37 15.02
C GLY A 532 -26.37 -20.86 16.29
N GLN A 533 -26.21 -20.19 17.44
CA GLN A 533 -26.90 -20.52 18.70
C GLN A 533 -28.41 -20.27 18.63
N ARG A 534 -28.81 -19.24 17.87
CA ARG A 534 -30.19 -18.99 17.49
C ARG A 534 -30.35 -19.21 16.00
N GLN A 535 -31.37 -19.98 15.63
CA GLN A 535 -31.77 -20.22 14.26
C GLN A 535 -33.28 -20.28 14.21
N ASP A 536 -33.88 -19.63 13.22
CA ASP A 536 -35.33 -19.55 13.06
C ASP A 536 -35.71 -19.85 11.61
N THR A 537 -36.96 -20.28 11.39
CA THR A 537 -37.52 -20.36 10.04
C THR A 537 -37.67 -18.95 9.44
N PRO A 538 -37.73 -18.81 8.10
CA PRO A 538 -37.86 -17.49 7.46
C PRO A 538 -39.05 -16.67 7.96
N LEU A 539 -40.20 -17.31 8.23
CA LEU A 539 -41.38 -16.63 8.75
C LEU A 539 -41.11 -16.00 10.13
N LEU A 540 -40.60 -16.80 11.06
CA LEU A 540 -40.34 -16.32 12.41
C LEU A 540 -39.26 -15.24 12.38
N MET A 541 -38.19 -15.47 11.64
CA MET A 541 -37.12 -14.50 11.43
C MET A 541 -37.63 -13.17 10.86
N TYR A 542 -38.48 -13.19 9.83
CA TYR A 542 -39.12 -12.01 9.25
C TYR A 542 -39.89 -11.18 10.28
N LEU A 543 -40.63 -11.84 11.17
CA LEU A 543 -41.45 -11.22 12.21
C LEU A 543 -40.64 -10.75 13.42
N THR A 544 -39.50 -11.38 13.70
CA THR A 544 -38.64 -11.04 14.86
C THR A 544 -37.72 -9.84 14.62
N VAL A 545 -37.46 -9.50 13.36
CA VAL A 545 -36.54 -8.42 13.00
C VAL A 545 -37.20 -7.08 13.32
N GLY A 546 -36.73 -6.45 14.40
CA GLY A 546 -37.14 -5.11 14.82
C GLY A 546 -36.54 -4.02 13.95
N MET A 547 -37.17 -3.74 12.81
CA MET A 547 -36.86 -2.59 11.95
C MET A 547 -38.08 -1.67 11.87
N GLU A 548 -37.97 -0.49 12.48
CA GLU A 548 -39.06 0.49 12.53
C GLU A 548 -39.40 1.03 11.13
N ASP A 549 -38.39 1.37 10.33
CA ASP A 549 -38.56 1.95 8.98
C ASP A 549 -39.16 0.97 7.95
N HIS A 550 -39.17 -0.32 8.28
CA HIS A 550 -39.67 -1.37 7.42
C HIS A 550 -40.46 -2.34 8.29
N PRO A 551 -41.74 -2.11 8.66
CA PRO A 551 -42.59 -2.99 9.49
C PRO A 551 -43.17 -4.20 8.72
N PRO A 552 -43.53 -5.32 9.37
CA PRO A 552 -43.88 -6.57 8.67
C PRO A 552 -45.09 -6.35 7.77
N GLN A 553 -45.05 -6.89 6.56
CA GLN A 553 -46.11 -6.73 5.58
C GLN A 553 -46.95 -8.00 5.54
N ALA A 554 -48.26 -7.86 5.78
CA ALA A 554 -49.22 -8.97 5.74
C ALA A 554 -49.13 -9.78 4.44
N GLN A 555 -48.99 -9.11 3.29
CA GLN A 555 -48.88 -9.78 1.99
C GLN A 555 -47.68 -10.72 1.94
N MET A 556 -46.52 -10.32 2.48
CA MET A 556 -45.34 -11.18 2.50
C MET A 556 -45.56 -12.43 3.37
N VAL A 557 -46.25 -12.26 4.50
CA VAL A 557 -46.62 -13.38 5.38
C VAL A 557 -47.56 -14.35 4.65
N VAL A 558 -48.56 -13.84 3.94
CA VAL A 558 -49.43 -14.66 3.07
C VAL A 558 -48.62 -15.39 2.01
N GLU A 559 -47.67 -14.72 1.37
CA GLU A 559 -46.80 -15.31 0.34
C GLU A 559 -45.97 -16.50 0.87
N MET A 560 -45.38 -16.35 2.07
CA MET A 560 -44.63 -17.43 2.71
C MET A 560 -45.54 -18.60 3.10
N LEU A 561 -46.64 -18.31 3.80
CA LEU A 561 -47.56 -19.32 4.34
C LEU A 561 -48.33 -20.08 3.26
N SER A 562 -48.63 -19.43 2.13
CA SER A 562 -49.25 -20.08 0.97
C SER A 562 -48.35 -21.14 0.34
N ARG A 563 -47.02 -20.98 0.46
CA ARG A 563 -46.02 -21.92 -0.06
C ARG A 563 -45.68 -23.00 0.96
N HIS A 564 -45.62 -22.64 2.23
CA HIS A 564 -45.37 -23.56 3.32
C HIS A 564 -46.05 -23.05 4.59
N ASN A 565 -47.18 -23.65 4.95
CA ASN A 565 -47.93 -23.23 6.13
C ASN A 565 -47.26 -23.72 7.41
N ASN A 566 -46.49 -22.84 8.03
CA ASN A 566 -45.86 -23.02 9.34
C ASN A 566 -46.29 -21.92 10.32
N ALA A 567 -47.55 -21.48 10.26
CA ALA A 567 -48.09 -20.38 11.07
C ALA A 567 -47.94 -20.58 12.60
N ASN A 568 -47.82 -21.83 13.05
CA ASN A 568 -47.63 -22.21 14.46
C ASN A 568 -46.18 -22.66 14.78
N VAL A 569 -45.19 -22.32 13.95
CA VAL A 569 -43.79 -22.69 14.19
C VAL A 569 -43.27 -22.08 15.49
N ARG A 570 -42.32 -22.75 16.14
CA ARG A 570 -41.64 -22.24 17.35
C ARG A 570 -40.12 -22.29 17.16
N PRO A 571 -39.36 -21.38 17.80
CA PRO A 571 -37.91 -21.41 17.74
C PRO A 571 -37.40 -22.69 18.43
N THR A 572 -36.29 -23.23 17.93
CA THR A 572 -35.75 -24.53 18.39
C THR A 572 -34.53 -24.40 19.30
N CYS A 573 -34.12 -23.18 19.65
CA CYS A 573 -32.89 -22.93 20.41
C CYS A 573 -33.06 -23.07 21.95
N PRO A 574 -32.07 -23.68 22.64
CA PRO A 574 -32.07 -23.77 24.10
C PRO A 574 -32.10 -22.39 24.78
N GLY A 575 -33.03 -22.19 25.71
CA GLY A 575 -33.14 -20.94 26.49
C GLY A 575 -33.75 -19.74 25.75
N CYS A 576 -34.08 -19.88 24.47
CA CYS A 576 -34.83 -18.88 23.73
C CYS A 576 -36.29 -18.85 24.21
N ASN A 577 -36.88 -17.65 24.28
CA ASN A 577 -38.32 -17.53 24.53
C ASN A 577 -39.09 -18.13 23.33
N PRO A 578 -39.94 -19.16 23.52
CA PRO A 578 -40.60 -19.87 22.42
C PRO A 578 -41.82 -19.12 21.88
N LEU A 579 -41.63 -17.83 21.57
CA LEU A 579 -42.65 -16.98 20.95
C LEU A 579 -42.98 -17.52 19.55
N ASN A 580 -44.26 -17.76 19.28
CA ASN A 580 -44.72 -18.20 17.96
C ASN A 580 -44.91 -16.98 17.01
N PRO A 581 -45.10 -17.19 15.69
CA PRO A 581 -45.33 -16.11 14.73
C PRO A 581 -46.44 -15.14 15.13
N LEU A 582 -47.55 -15.66 15.68
CA LEU A 582 -48.70 -14.82 16.06
C LEU A 582 -48.34 -13.87 17.21
N GLU A 583 -47.65 -14.35 18.25
CA GLU A 583 -47.17 -13.51 19.34
C GLU A 583 -46.20 -12.42 18.85
N MET A 584 -45.30 -12.75 17.91
CA MET A 584 -44.40 -11.77 17.29
C MET A 584 -45.14 -10.75 16.41
N ALA A 585 -46.15 -11.17 15.67
CA ALA A 585 -46.99 -10.26 14.87
C ALA A 585 -47.83 -9.34 15.74
N ILE A 586 -48.28 -9.78 16.93
CA ILE A 586 -48.96 -8.90 17.87
C ILE A 586 -47.99 -7.85 18.40
N PHE A 587 -46.74 -8.22 18.68
CA PHE A 587 -45.72 -7.31 19.21
C PHE A 587 -45.22 -6.29 18.17
N PHE A 588 -44.86 -6.74 16.97
CA PHE A 588 -44.18 -5.92 15.95
C PHE A 588 -45.02 -5.63 14.70
N GLY A 589 -46.09 -6.38 14.49
CA GLY A 589 -46.92 -6.32 13.29
C GLY A 589 -48.19 -5.47 13.46
N ASP A 590 -48.80 -5.20 12.32
CA ASP A 590 -50.12 -4.56 12.24
C ASP A 590 -51.26 -5.59 12.33
N VAL A 591 -52.48 -5.09 12.43
CA VAL A 591 -53.71 -5.91 12.47
C VAL A 591 -53.84 -6.79 11.23
N ALA A 592 -53.38 -6.32 10.07
CA ALA A 592 -53.40 -7.10 8.82
C ALA A 592 -52.48 -8.32 8.89
N THR A 593 -51.30 -8.20 9.51
CA THR A 593 -50.35 -9.30 9.72
C THR A 593 -50.90 -10.33 10.70
N VAL A 594 -51.53 -9.87 11.79
CA VAL A 594 -52.25 -10.74 12.74
C VAL A 594 -53.35 -11.51 12.01
N LYS A 595 -54.17 -10.82 11.21
CA LYS A 595 -55.23 -11.45 10.42
C LYS A 595 -54.69 -12.49 9.44
N ALA A 596 -53.60 -12.18 8.73
CA ALA A 596 -52.97 -13.12 7.80
C ALA A 596 -52.55 -14.42 8.51
N LEU A 597 -51.93 -14.34 9.70
CA LEU A 597 -51.54 -15.54 10.45
C LEU A 597 -52.76 -16.37 10.90
N LEU A 598 -53.82 -15.71 11.38
CA LEU A 598 -55.07 -16.37 11.76
C LEU A 598 -55.78 -17.01 10.56
N ASP A 599 -55.72 -16.38 9.39
CA ASP A 599 -56.26 -16.92 8.13
C ASP A 599 -55.57 -18.24 7.73
N PHE A 600 -54.32 -18.42 8.12
CA PHE A 600 -53.55 -19.65 7.92
C PHE A 600 -53.55 -20.60 9.14
N GLY A 601 -54.42 -20.35 10.13
CA GLY A 601 -54.64 -21.26 11.26
C GLY A 601 -53.66 -21.11 12.42
N ALA A 602 -53.03 -19.94 12.58
CA ALA A 602 -52.33 -19.62 13.81
C ALA A 602 -53.31 -19.67 15.00
N ASP A 603 -52.94 -20.37 16.08
CA ASP A 603 -53.80 -20.50 17.27
C ASP A 603 -53.55 -19.32 18.24
N PRO A 604 -54.54 -18.44 18.47
CA PRO A 604 -54.39 -17.33 19.40
C PRO A 604 -54.31 -17.77 20.87
N ASN A 605 -54.62 -19.03 21.18
CA ASN A 605 -54.59 -19.57 22.54
C ASN A 605 -53.31 -20.38 22.86
N ASP A 606 -52.43 -20.62 21.88
CA ASP A 606 -51.24 -21.45 22.03
C ASP A 606 -50.17 -20.80 22.93
N PRO A 607 -50.02 -21.23 24.19
CA PRO A 607 -49.31 -20.43 25.19
C PRO A 607 -47.78 -20.50 25.07
N ASN A 608 -47.09 -19.43 25.43
CA ASN A 608 -45.62 -19.41 25.54
C ASN A 608 -45.12 -20.21 26.77
N SER A 609 -43.79 -20.23 26.99
CA SER A 609 -43.18 -20.99 28.10
C SER A 609 -43.61 -20.52 29.48
N ASP A 610 -44.12 -19.30 29.63
CA ASP A 610 -44.66 -18.78 30.88
C ASP A 610 -46.13 -19.14 31.08
N GLY A 611 -46.71 -19.92 30.16
CA GLY A 611 -48.13 -20.27 30.17
C GLY A 611 -49.05 -19.17 29.66
N ARG A 612 -48.51 -18.06 29.13
CA ARG A 612 -49.29 -16.90 28.68
C ARG A 612 -49.74 -17.09 27.23
N PRO A 613 -51.00 -16.78 26.89
CA PRO A 613 -51.45 -16.84 25.51
C PRO A 613 -50.84 -15.70 24.66
N PRO A 614 -50.67 -15.87 23.34
CA PRO A 614 -50.12 -14.86 22.43
C PRO A 614 -50.79 -13.48 22.56
N PHE A 615 -52.11 -13.44 22.74
CA PHE A 615 -52.87 -12.20 22.84
C PHE A 615 -52.64 -11.41 24.14
N ILE A 616 -51.88 -11.93 25.11
CA ILE A 616 -51.53 -11.18 26.33
C ILE A 616 -50.84 -9.84 26.01
N ARG A 617 -50.08 -9.78 24.91
CA ARG A 617 -49.42 -8.55 24.48
C ARG A 617 -50.44 -7.49 24.06
N ALA A 618 -51.49 -7.87 23.32
CA ALA A 618 -52.57 -6.96 22.96
C ALA A 618 -53.33 -6.46 24.20
N VAL A 619 -53.45 -7.28 25.24
CA VAL A 619 -53.99 -6.85 26.54
C VAL A 619 -53.12 -5.79 27.18
N ILE A 620 -51.81 -6.02 27.28
CA ILE A 620 -50.85 -5.09 27.91
C ILE A 620 -50.75 -3.77 27.12
N GLU A 621 -50.80 -3.82 25.78
CA GLU A 621 -50.75 -2.66 24.89
C GLU A 621 -52.09 -1.92 24.77
N ASN A 622 -53.14 -2.38 25.47
CA ASN A 622 -54.49 -1.83 25.40
C ASN A 622 -55.10 -1.85 23.99
N SER A 623 -54.73 -2.84 23.16
CA SER A 623 -55.16 -2.95 21.76
C SER A 623 -56.39 -3.85 21.61
N VAL A 624 -57.56 -3.29 21.91
CA VAL A 624 -58.86 -3.99 21.77
C VAL A 624 -59.11 -4.45 20.33
N GLU A 625 -58.67 -3.68 19.33
CA GLU A 625 -58.79 -4.07 17.93
C GLU A 625 -58.10 -5.42 17.62
N LYS A 626 -56.86 -5.61 18.09
CA LYS A 626 -56.14 -6.89 17.95
C LYS A 626 -56.86 -8.02 18.69
N LEU A 627 -57.43 -7.74 19.88
CA LEU A 627 -58.22 -8.72 20.64
C LEU A 627 -59.47 -9.16 19.88
N GLU A 628 -60.23 -8.22 19.31
CA GLU A 628 -61.42 -8.53 18.52
C GLU A 628 -61.08 -9.32 17.26
N VAL A 629 -60.00 -8.95 16.56
CA VAL A 629 -59.56 -9.65 15.34
C VAL A 629 -59.17 -11.10 15.64
N MET A 630 -58.44 -11.35 16.73
CA MET A 630 -58.10 -12.73 17.13
C MET A 630 -59.32 -13.51 17.61
N ASN A 631 -60.24 -12.87 18.32
CA ASN A 631 -61.47 -13.49 18.84
C ASN A 631 -62.50 -13.81 17.74
N ALA A 632 -62.40 -13.18 16.57
CA ALA A 632 -63.40 -13.29 15.49
C ALA A 632 -63.53 -14.71 14.91
N LYS A 633 -62.44 -15.50 14.91
CA LYS A 633 -62.44 -16.88 14.36
C LYS A 633 -62.40 -17.97 15.42
N THR A 634 -61.54 -17.78 16.41
CA THR A 634 -61.35 -18.72 17.52
C THR A 634 -61.59 -17.94 18.80
N PRO A 635 -62.55 -18.34 19.64
CA PRO A 635 -62.77 -17.68 20.92
C PRO A 635 -61.49 -17.66 21.75
N LEU A 636 -61.15 -16.49 22.30
CA LEU A 636 -59.96 -16.34 23.15
C LEU A 636 -60.20 -16.98 24.52
N ASP A 637 -59.25 -17.76 25.01
CA ASP A 637 -59.23 -18.31 26.37
C ASP A 637 -58.85 -17.21 27.38
N VAL A 638 -59.79 -16.30 27.61
CA VAL A 638 -59.62 -15.13 28.47
C VAL A 638 -59.52 -15.45 29.96
N HIS A 639 -59.79 -16.70 30.35
CA HIS A 639 -59.72 -17.17 31.74
C HIS A 639 -58.38 -17.83 32.09
N ARG A 640 -57.46 -17.94 31.11
CA ARG A 640 -56.15 -18.53 31.31
C ARG A 640 -55.32 -17.77 32.33
N LEU A 641 -54.67 -18.52 33.21
CA LEU A 641 -53.67 -18.01 34.14
C LEU A 641 -52.26 -18.37 33.63
N ASP A 642 -51.31 -17.45 33.82
CA ASP A 642 -49.90 -17.76 33.59
C ASP A 642 -49.31 -18.67 34.69
N LYS A 643 -48.07 -19.12 34.54
CA LYS A 643 -47.39 -19.98 35.54
C LYS A 643 -47.24 -19.35 36.93
N LYS A 644 -47.41 -18.02 37.06
CA LYS A 644 -47.43 -17.30 38.32
C LYS A 644 -48.85 -17.12 38.87
N ASN A 645 -49.84 -17.78 38.28
CA ASN A 645 -51.27 -17.67 38.58
C ASN A 645 -51.82 -16.24 38.41
N ILE A 646 -51.25 -15.46 37.49
CA ILE A 646 -51.72 -14.11 37.19
C ILE A 646 -52.74 -14.18 36.04
N SER A 647 -53.93 -13.63 36.27
CA SER A 647 -55.00 -13.52 35.26
C SER A 647 -54.71 -12.45 34.20
N LEU A 648 -55.34 -12.58 33.04
CA LEU A 648 -55.24 -11.58 31.97
C LEU A 648 -55.79 -10.21 32.40
N LEU A 649 -56.86 -10.17 33.19
CA LEU A 649 -57.41 -8.92 33.73
C LEU A 649 -56.43 -8.27 34.73
N ALA A 650 -55.75 -9.06 35.56
CA ALA A 650 -54.70 -8.55 36.44
C ALA A 650 -53.53 -7.94 35.65
N TRP A 651 -53.12 -8.58 34.55
CA TRP A 651 -52.11 -8.01 33.64
C TRP A 651 -52.58 -6.70 32.99
N ALA A 652 -53.83 -6.63 32.53
CA ALA A 652 -54.41 -5.41 31.96
C ALA A 652 -54.39 -4.25 32.97
N ASN A 653 -54.82 -4.52 34.21
CA ASN A 653 -54.86 -3.53 35.28
C ASN A 653 -53.46 -3.05 35.67
N CYS A 654 -52.49 -3.95 35.79
CA CYS A 654 -51.09 -3.59 36.03
C CYS A 654 -50.51 -2.68 34.95
N ALA A 655 -50.83 -2.97 33.69
CA ALA A 655 -50.34 -2.21 32.55
C ALA A 655 -51.06 -0.86 32.37
N GLY A 656 -52.16 -0.62 33.11
CA GLY A 656 -53.03 0.54 32.91
C GLY A 656 -53.86 0.47 31.62
N ALA A 657 -54.04 -0.72 31.05
CA ALA A 657 -54.76 -0.96 29.81
C ALA A 657 -56.28 -0.98 30.02
N LYS A 658 -56.86 0.22 30.15
CA LYS A 658 -58.27 0.43 30.55
C LYS A 658 -59.28 -0.22 29.61
N ASP A 659 -59.08 -0.12 28.31
CA ASP A 659 -60.03 -0.63 27.31
C ASP A 659 -59.95 -2.15 27.23
N ALA A 660 -58.74 -2.72 27.28
CA ALA A 660 -58.55 -4.17 27.37
C ALA A 660 -59.11 -4.73 28.70
N ALA A 661 -58.94 -4.02 29.81
CA ALA A 661 -59.51 -4.40 31.10
C ALA A 661 -61.06 -4.39 31.06
N ALA A 662 -61.66 -3.36 30.45
CA ALA A 662 -63.11 -3.30 30.24
C ALA A 662 -63.59 -4.43 29.31
N TRP A 663 -62.85 -4.69 28.23
CA TRP A 663 -63.13 -5.76 27.27
C TRP A 663 -63.11 -7.16 27.92
N LEU A 664 -62.15 -7.42 28.81
CA LEU A 664 -62.04 -8.65 29.59
C LEU A 664 -63.13 -8.76 30.66
N SER A 665 -63.40 -7.66 31.38
CA SER A 665 -64.44 -7.62 32.43
C SER A 665 -65.83 -7.88 31.85
N GLY A 666 -66.13 -7.31 30.66
CA GLY A 666 -67.36 -7.57 29.92
C GLY A 666 -67.54 -9.03 29.48
N ARG A 667 -66.48 -9.83 29.53
CA ARG A 667 -66.47 -11.28 29.25
C ARG A 667 -66.38 -12.14 30.53
N GLY A 668 -66.62 -11.55 31.70
CA GLY A 668 -66.69 -12.27 32.98
C GLY A 668 -65.34 -12.70 33.56
N VAL A 669 -64.23 -12.14 33.09
CA VAL A 669 -62.90 -12.43 33.64
C VAL A 669 -62.77 -11.77 35.02
N VAL A 670 -62.32 -12.53 36.02
CA VAL A 670 -62.06 -12.03 37.37
C VAL A 670 -60.57 -11.72 37.52
N SER A 671 -60.26 -10.59 38.15
CA SER A 671 -58.87 -10.23 38.44
C SER A 671 -58.32 -11.08 39.58
N SER A 672 -57.24 -11.81 39.31
CA SER A 672 -56.50 -12.62 40.27
C SER A 672 -55.00 -12.47 40.03
N GLY A 673 -54.22 -12.38 41.12
CA GLY A 673 -52.76 -12.28 41.08
C GLY A 673 -52.19 -10.87 40.86
N GLU A 674 -52.96 -9.79 40.95
CA GLU A 674 -52.48 -8.40 40.73
C GLU A 674 -51.27 -8.02 41.58
N ALA A 675 -51.27 -8.39 42.86
CA ALA A 675 -50.16 -8.11 43.78
C ALA A 675 -48.83 -8.80 43.37
N LEU A 676 -48.89 -9.86 42.55
CA LEU A 676 -47.72 -10.58 42.03
C LEU A 676 -47.14 -9.92 40.78
N CYS A 677 -47.95 -9.14 40.07
CA CYS A 677 -47.57 -8.47 38.83
C CYS A 677 -46.89 -7.11 39.08
N GLN A 678 -47.16 -6.45 40.21
CA GLN A 678 -46.53 -5.17 40.60
C GLN A 678 -45.10 -5.30 41.16
N LYS A 679 -44.66 -6.50 41.53
CA LYS A 679 -43.27 -6.75 41.98
C LYS A 679 -42.38 -6.94 40.76
N ARG A 680 -41.68 -5.88 40.34
CA ARG A 680 -40.63 -5.91 39.31
C ARG A 680 -39.41 -6.68 39.78
#